data_AF-A0A2G9MC85-F1
#
_entry.id   AF-A0A2G9MC85-F1
#
_cell.length_a   1.000
_cell.length_b   1.000
_cell.length_c   1.000
_cell.angle_alpha   90.00
_cell.angle_beta   90.00
_cell.angle_gamma   90.00
#
_symmetry.space_group_name_H-M   'P 1'
#
loop_
_entity.id
_entity.type
_entity.pdbx_description
1 polymer ?
#
loop_
_entity_poly.entity_id
_entity_poly.type
_entity_poly.pdbx_seq_one_letter_code
_entity_poly.pdbx_strand_id
1 'polypeptide(L)'
;MEVKKMVKRLFAVGTGIAMLGATAMGALAADLSSYPDMFVTGGTFNGLFVVGESAQAIDNLAMTDIATQMKYAGSGASTTTTVSGDAWLVGTSSKFLEMANNDASSSSTQTSETFRNITTFIGDEELGALADGTFNTNENEYTFQQFLFFDEIATSVLDAQSRIVKYTEDDGDVTGDYFYIANGAQIARYKLEFGSAASSDVTDSSGTASTSGTYLDDFENRDISLMGKSYSLVMARRTSSLDDVYQNGMKLTLMAGATTDTLLEGESKTYTVAGVEYDVTLSYVDATNAKFIVNGESTNKLASGETYVLADKSEVGVSEVLYQAYAGGIHSATFFVGAQKIEMQDDNITGQAEGTYNLKVGSEDIDGTTVWIVGTDNNVTATINTIELNMSAEDDYFVSAGGKLSDVIAAAGEEKEVLFGNMFDIEYAGLTGEATHDLRLKTSSSRRYNLELYDGDGNSVDIPVAYANAAFNVTMAEAGDANALGSTKRLINHEEADGTADHDIYKNDYLILTAGTSSDGSAKSYLLQYKGADKQTKTSPKIKFKNLGNGESLDYAVTTLTTTGTVATIKLGGYSFIVQNATNMESDDFAVDVDLNGGGGAMAAAATNFVDYYGSEWVINYTAVNSPSDNTLEVTNESFVRIDGSFPNADRYDNYAPTSVVLNITATSGPELRAAFSGLTLLTPDGETEVSYGYDSMGAFYTFSEPASDPDELTIAYPENQRLPQVYITSGATTTAASASGNMVAVEVVDATKLDSEVASVSAQNLIVVGGPCVNSVAAELLGNPVDCTEGFTAGKARVKLFENANGNVAMLVAGYMGTDTRLAGKVIAHRSAELSGTEVEIEGTTYSDATIGAPTTVVEEVVVE
;
A
#
# COMPACT_ATOMS: atom_id res chain seq x y z
N MET A 1 -16.31 -32.49 26.81
CA MET A 1 -17.11 -31.25 26.92
C MET A 1 -16.17 -30.13 26.55
N GLU A 2 -15.96 -29.98 25.26
CA GLU A 2 -14.98 -29.05 24.70
C GLU A 2 -15.66 -27.70 24.51
N VAL A 3 -15.19 -26.72 25.28
CA VAL A 3 -15.56 -25.33 25.05
C VAL A 3 -14.76 -24.90 23.83
N LYS A 4 -15.35 -25.04 22.63
CA LYS A 4 -14.91 -24.33 21.43
C LYS A 4 -14.91 -22.83 21.77
N LYS A 5 -13.75 -22.30 22.15
CA LYS A 5 -13.52 -20.86 22.22
C LYS A 5 -13.48 -20.39 20.78
N MET A 6 -14.65 -20.04 20.27
CA MET A 6 -14.80 -19.28 19.05
C MET A 6 -14.24 -17.88 19.33
N VAL A 7 -12.93 -17.70 19.12
CA VAL A 7 -12.34 -16.36 19.04
C VAL A 7 -12.97 -15.71 17.81
N LYS A 8 -13.64 -14.58 18.04
CA LYS A 8 -14.31 -13.83 16.99
C LYS A 8 -13.25 -13.35 16.00
N ARG A 9 -13.41 -13.74 14.73
CA ARG A 9 -12.73 -13.20 13.53
C ARG A 9 -13.06 -11.72 13.34
N LEU A 10 -12.61 -10.85 14.25
CA LEU A 10 -12.86 -9.42 14.13
C LEU A 10 -11.66 -8.61 14.64
N PHE A 11 -10.58 -8.63 13.86
CA PHE A 11 -9.78 -7.41 13.70
C PHE A 11 -10.44 -6.61 12.58
N ALA A 12 -11.42 -5.79 12.97
CA ALA A 12 -11.88 -4.71 12.11
C ALA A 12 -10.90 -3.54 12.30
N VAL A 13 -9.75 -3.61 11.65
CA VAL A 13 -8.89 -2.47 11.38
C VAL A 13 -8.43 -2.66 9.93
N GLY A 14 -8.83 -1.72 9.08
CA GLY A 14 -8.63 -1.77 7.65
C GLY A 14 -9.06 -0.44 7.06
N THR A 15 -8.51 0.66 7.58
CA THR A 15 -8.43 1.90 6.82
C THR A 15 -7.40 1.65 5.70
N GLY A 16 -7.64 2.05 4.46
CA GLY A 16 -6.87 1.63 3.27
C GLY A 16 -7.11 2.60 2.11
N ILE A 17 -6.07 2.93 1.32
CA ILE A 17 -5.94 4.15 0.50
C ILE A 17 -7.14 4.49 -0.42
N ALA A 18 -7.55 5.76 -0.33
CA ALA A 18 -7.63 6.67 -1.49
C ALA A 18 -6.73 7.88 -1.15
N MET A 19 -5.74 8.21 -1.98
CA MET A 19 -4.77 9.27 -1.74
C MET A 19 -5.45 10.64 -1.85
N LEU A 20 -5.79 11.23 -0.70
CA LEU A 20 -6.35 12.58 -0.65
C LEU A 20 -5.23 13.61 -0.51
N GLY A 21 -4.91 14.25 -1.62
CA GLY A 21 -4.44 15.63 -1.67
C GLY A 21 -2.96 15.88 -1.40
N ALA A 22 -2.16 15.88 -2.46
CA ALA A 22 -1.35 17.03 -2.87
C ALA A 22 -0.91 16.79 -4.32
N THR A 23 -1.06 17.78 -5.18
CA THR A 23 -0.72 17.74 -6.61
C THR A 23 0.78 17.54 -6.81
N ALA A 24 1.23 16.28 -6.87
CA ALA A 24 2.49 15.87 -7.48
C ALA A 24 2.45 14.33 -7.72
N MET A 25 1.48 13.88 -8.52
CA MET A 25 1.53 12.52 -9.09
C MET A 25 2.37 12.60 -10.36
N GLY A 26 3.67 12.35 -10.23
CA GLY A 26 4.43 11.75 -11.32
C GLY A 26 3.85 10.37 -11.61
N ALA A 27 3.76 10.02 -12.90
CA ALA A 27 3.20 8.81 -13.52
C ALA A 27 2.83 7.62 -12.59
N LEU A 28 1.74 7.74 -11.83
CA LEU A 28 0.96 6.58 -11.38
C LEU A 28 -0.10 6.35 -12.46
N ALA A 29 -0.23 5.11 -12.96
CA ALA A 29 -1.29 4.77 -13.91
C ALA A 29 -2.67 5.07 -13.31
N ALA A 30 -3.47 5.87 -14.00
CA ALA A 30 -4.77 6.34 -13.54
C ALA A 30 -5.75 5.19 -13.36
N ASP A 31 -6.23 5.01 -12.12
CA ASP A 31 -7.17 3.97 -11.74
C ASP A 31 -8.53 4.57 -11.36
N LEU A 32 -9.64 3.95 -11.79
CA LEU A 32 -11.00 4.40 -11.52
C LEU A 32 -11.34 4.45 -10.03
N SER A 33 -10.63 3.70 -9.19
CA SER A 33 -10.73 3.77 -7.73
C SER A 33 -10.30 5.12 -7.15
N SER A 34 -9.49 5.89 -7.90
CA SER A 34 -9.08 7.25 -7.52
C SER A 34 -10.13 8.32 -7.84
N TYR A 35 -11.30 7.95 -8.39
CA TYR A 35 -12.39 8.89 -8.67
C TYR A 35 -13.14 9.25 -7.37
N PRO A 36 -13.46 10.54 -7.12
CA PRO A 36 -13.28 11.69 -8.01
C PRO A 36 -12.00 12.49 -7.80
N ASP A 37 -11.12 12.09 -6.90
CA ASP A 37 -9.99 12.89 -6.42
C ASP A 37 -9.03 13.32 -7.53
N MET A 38 -8.84 12.49 -8.56
CA MET A 38 -8.08 12.84 -9.78
C MET A 38 -8.60 14.09 -10.52
N PHE A 39 -9.87 14.46 -10.28
CA PHE A 39 -10.52 15.63 -10.87
C PHE A 39 -10.76 16.76 -9.86
N VAL A 40 -10.19 16.70 -8.65
CA VAL A 40 -10.46 17.67 -7.58
C VAL A 40 -9.16 18.33 -7.11
N THR A 41 -9.15 19.66 -7.06
CA THR A 41 -8.03 20.44 -6.52
C THR A 41 -8.57 21.46 -5.53
N GLY A 42 -8.16 21.38 -4.26
CA GLY A 42 -8.63 22.28 -3.20
C GLY A 42 -10.16 22.26 -3.00
N GLY A 43 -10.81 21.10 -3.23
CA GLY A 43 -12.26 20.94 -3.14
C GLY A 43 -13.07 21.45 -4.35
N THR A 44 -12.40 21.99 -5.37
CA THR A 44 -13.01 22.45 -6.62
C THR A 44 -12.72 21.45 -7.74
N PHE A 45 -13.70 21.21 -8.62
CA PHE A 45 -13.52 20.38 -9.80
C PHE A 45 -12.50 21.03 -10.77
N ASN A 46 -11.40 20.34 -11.02
CA ASN A 46 -10.33 20.73 -11.93
C ASN A 46 -10.43 19.91 -13.22
N GLY A 47 -11.41 20.26 -14.07
CA GLY A 47 -11.64 19.61 -15.36
C GLY A 47 -12.83 20.18 -16.11
N LEU A 48 -13.21 19.55 -17.23
CA LEU A 48 -14.45 19.85 -17.96
C LEU A 48 -15.34 18.63 -18.09
N PHE A 49 -16.63 18.83 -17.88
CA PHE A 49 -17.68 17.95 -18.37
C PHE A 49 -17.92 18.24 -19.84
N VAL A 50 -17.71 17.24 -20.69
CA VAL A 50 -17.90 17.35 -22.14
C VAL A 50 -19.08 16.49 -22.56
N VAL A 51 -20.12 17.14 -23.09
CA VAL A 51 -21.29 16.46 -23.66
C VAL A 51 -21.34 16.72 -25.16
N GLY A 52 -21.76 15.73 -25.93
CA GLY A 52 -21.84 15.88 -27.38
C GLY A 52 -22.86 16.94 -27.82
N GLU A 53 -22.53 17.79 -28.79
CA GLU A 53 -23.47 18.77 -29.35
C GLU A 53 -24.70 18.09 -29.98
N SER A 54 -24.51 16.89 -30.50
CA SER A 54 -25.58 16.03 -31.04
C SER A 54 -26.12 15.01 -30.04
N ALA A 55 -25.67 15.04 -28.78
CA ALA A 55 -26.08 14.10 -27.74
C ALA A 55 -27.55 14.26 -27.35
N GLN A 56 -28.16 13.16 -26.90
CA GLN A 56 -29.53 13.23 -26.42
C GLN A 56 -29.56 13.89 -25.04
N ALA A 57 -30.69 14.50 -24.67
CA ALA A 57 -30.85 15.13 -23.36
C ALA A 57 -30.59 14.16 -22.18
N ILE A 58 -30.67 12.85 -22.41
CA ILE A 58 -30.37 11.82 -21.40
C ILE A 58 -28.87 11.74 -21.05
N ASP A 59 -27.97 12.07 -21.97
CA ASP A 59 -26.53 12.11 -21.73
C ASP A 59 -26.17 13.32 -20.85
N ASN A 60 -26.84 14.45 -21.07
CA ASN A 60 -26.75 15.62 -20.18
C ASN A 60 -27.25 15.32 -18.76
N LEU A 61 -28.27 14.46 -18.62
CA LEU A 61 -28.73 14.00 -17.31
C LEU A 61 -27.70 13.08 -16.65
N ALA A 62 -27.00 12.23 -17.40
CA ALA A 62 -25.91 11.42 -16.87
C ALA A 62 -24.78 12.30 -16.32
N MET A 63 -24.37 13.33 -17.08
CA MET A 63 -23.40 14.33 -16.63
C MET A 63 -23.87 15.07 -15.37
N THR A 64 -25.15 15.45 -15.31
CA THR A 64 -25.73 16.12 -14.13
C THR A 64 -25.73 15.18 -12.91
N ASP A 65 -26.09 13.90 -13.10
CA ASP A 65 -26.11 12.89 -12.04
C ASP A 65 -24.69 12.74 -11.45
N ILE A 66 -23.64 12.72 -12.30
CA ILE A 66 -22.23 12.69 -11.88
C ILE A 66 -21.84 13.98 -11.13
N ALA A 67 -22.02 15.15 -11.75
CA ALA A 67 -21.56 16.43 -11.21
C ALA A 67 -22.21 16.78 -9.86
N THR A 68 -23.50 16.44 -9.68
CA THR A 68 -24.24 16.80 -8.45
C THR A 68 -24.01 15.84 -7.28
N GLN A 69 -23.49 14.64 -7.53
CA GLN A 69 -23.17 13.65 -6.49
C GLN A 69 -21.67 13.47 -6.28
N MET A 70 -20.84 14.19 -7.03
CA MET A 70 -19.40 14.18 -6.84
C MET A 70 -19.06 14.73 -5.45
N LYS A 71 -18.47 13.86 -4.62
CA LYS A 71 -18.03 14.18 -3.28
C LYS A 71 -16.59 13.72 -3.12
N TYR A 72 -15.78 14.56 -2.51
CA TYR A 72 -14.44 14.22 -2.09
C TYR A 72 -14.43 14.12 -0.57
N ALA A 73 -13.43 13.42 -0.04
CA ALA A 73 -13.24 13.34 1.40
C ALA A 73 -12.64 14.66 1.92
N GLY A 74 -13.38 15.38 2.76
CA GLY A 74 -12.90 16.59 3.43
C GLY A 74 -12.01 16.27 4.64
N SER A 75 -11.55 17.28 5.36
CA SER A 75 -10.75 17.09 6.58
C SER A 75 -11.47 16.16 7.57
N GLY A 76 -10.74 15.13 8.04
CA GLY A 76 -11.25 14.10 8.97
C GLY A 76 -12.08 12.98 8.33
N ALA A 77 -12.11 12.85 7.00
CA ALA A 77 -12.64 11.66 6.34
C ALA A 77 -11.57 10.56 6.27
N SER A 78 -12.00 9.31 6.43
CA SER A 78 -11.13 8.12 6.42
C SER A 78 -11.75 7.05 5.53
N THR A 79 -10.92 6.47 4.68
CA THR A 79 -11.30 5.43 3.72
C THR A 79 -10.93 4.07 4.30
N THR A 80 -11.87 3.13 4.26
CA THR A 80 -11.68 1.75 4.68
C THR A 80 -11.71 0.80 3.50
N THR A 81 -10.65 0.00 3.35
CA THR A 81 -10.60 -1.10 2.38
C THR A 81 -10.72 -2.40 3.14
N THR A 82 -11.69 -3.22 2.74
CA THR A 82 -11.86 -4.56 3.32
C THR A 82 -11.74 -5.60 2.24
N VAL A 83 -10.85 -6.56 2.44
CA VAL A 83 -10.81 -7.80 1.67
C VAL A 83 -11.71 -8.81 2.37
N SER A 84 -12.77 -9.24 1.68
CA SER A 84 -13.71 -10.26 2.15
C SER A 84 -13.37 -11.60 1.52
N GLY A 85 -13.51 -12.68 2.30
CA GLY A 85 -13.11 -14.04 1.91
C GLY A 85 -12.37 -14.72 3.05
N ASP A 86 -11.52 -15.69 2.71
CA ASP A 86 -10.54 -16.22 3.64
C ASP A 86 -9.25 -15.40 3.50
N ALA A 87 -9.13 -14.37 4.34
CA ALA A 87 -8.08 -13.36 4.23
C ALA A 87 -7.57 -12.98 5.62
N TRP A 88 -6.25 -12.89 5.75
CA TRP A 88 -5.56 -12.42 6.95
C TRP A 88 -4.79 -11.13 6.62
N LEU A 89 -5.14 -10.02 7.28
CA LEU A 89 -4.34 -8.80 7.27
C LEU A 89 -3.07 -9.07 8.10
N VAL A 90 -1.91 -8.85 7.50
CA VAL A 90 -0.61 -9.08 8.14
C VAL A 90 -0.47 -8.18 9.37
N GLY A 91 -0.68 -8.76 10.54
CA GLY A 91 -0.71 -8.05 11.81
C GLY A 91 -1.19 -8.92 12.96
N THR A 92 -1.03 -8.43 14.17
CA THR A 92 -1.52 -9.03 15.42
C THR A 92 -2.29 -7.99 16.23
N SER A 93 -2.81 -8.35 17.41
CA SER A 93 -3.48 -7.39 18.31
C SER A 93 -2.59 -6.27 18.83
N SER A 94 -1.28 -6.43 18.76
CA SER A 94 -0.31 -5.52 19.39
C SER A 94 0.84 -5.15 18.46
N LYS A 95 0.78 -5.56 17.20
CA LYS A 95 1.85 -5.36 16.25
C LYS A 95 1.29 -5.31 14.84
N PHE A 96 1.51 -4.22 14.13
CA PHE A 96 1.01 -3.97 12.77
C PHE A 96 2.17 -3.85 11.81
N LEU A 97 1.99 -4.26 10.55
CA LEU A 97 3.00 -4.04 9.52
C LEU A 97 3.19 -2.54 9.28
N GLU A 98 4.40 -2.04 9.47
CA GLU A 98 4.81 -0.66 9.25
C GLU A 98 5.53 -0.47 7.91
N MET A 99 5.39 0.70 7.30
CA MET A 99 6.10 1.01 6.07
C MET A 99 7.58 1.29 6.36
N ALA A 100 8.47 0.84 5.48
CA ALA A 100 9.88 1.15 5.57
C ALA A 100 10.13 2.64 5.34
N ASN A 101 10.99 3.25 6.17
CA ASN A 101 11.55 4.54 5.83
C ASN A 101 12.34 4.40 4.52
N ASN A 102 12.25 5.40 3.64
CA ASN A 102 12.89 5.34 2.32
C ASN A 102 14.43 5.20 2.37
N ASP A 103 15.06 5.57 3.49
CA ASP A 103 16.50 5.38 3.73
C ASP A 103 16.89 3.96 4.20
N ALA A 104 15.92 3.08 4.50
CA ALA A 104 16.16 1.71 4.97
C ALA A 104 16.84 0.80 3.93
N SER A 105 16.84 1.17 2.64
CA SER A 105 17.52 0.42 1.58
C SER A 105 19.05 0.62 1.54
N SER A 106 19.59 1.59 2.29
CA SER A 106 20.98 2.07 2.12
C SER A 106 22.00 1.52 3.14
N SER A 107 21.58 0.84 4.21
CA SER A 107 22.51 0.26 5.19
C SER A 107 21.95 -0.96 5.93
N SER A 108 22.84 -1.85 6.37
CA SER A 108 22.51 -3.06 7.14
C SER A 108 22.04 -2.80 8.59
N THR A 109 21.74 -1.55 8.96
CA THR A 109 21.43 -1.15 10.34
C THR A 109 20.10 -0.41 10.55
N GLN A 110 19.27 -0.21 9.52
CA GLN A 110 17.89 0.32 9.63
C GLN A 110 16.91 -0.71 9.03
N THR A 111 16.06 -1.37 9.81
CA THR A 111 14.75 -0.98 10.39
C THR A 111 13.57 -0.90 9.40
N SER A 112 13.47 -1.86 8.48
CA SER A 112 12.18 -2.22 7.87
C SER A 112 11.46 -3.26 8.72
N GLU A 113 10.15 -3.33 8.60
CA GLU A 113 9.36 -4.39 9.19
C GLU A 113 9.01 -5.47 8.17
N THR A 114 9.50 -6.68 8.42
CA THR A 114 9.17 -7.85 7.61
C THR A 114 8.00 -8.62 8.22
N PHE A 115 7.37 -9.51 7.45
CA PHE A 115 6.37 -10.45 7.98
C PHE A 115 6.87 -11.21 9.21
N ARG A 116 8.16 -11.58 9.25
CA ARG A 116 8.73 -12.33 10.38
C ARG A 116 8.79 -11.50 11.67
N ASN A 117 8.91 -10.18 11.54
CA ASN A 117 8.84 -9.28 12.69
C ASN A 117 7.42 -9.25 13.27
N ILE A 118 6.39 -9.44 12.46
CA ILE A 118 4.98 -9.54 12.88
C ILE A 118 4.71 -10.88 13.54
N THR A 119 4.98 -11.97 12.81
CA THR A 119 4.84 -13.35 13.30
C THR A 119 5.76 -14.28 12.54
N THR A 120 6.23 -15.36 13.17
CA THR A 120 7.08 -16.35 12.50
C THR A 120 6.28 -17.28 11.58
N PHE A 121 4.99 -17.45 11.84
CA PHE A 121 4.08 -18.26 11.03
C PHE A 121 2.62 -17.86 11.26
N ILE A 122 1.74 -18.34 10.38
CA ILE A 122 0.28 -18.33 10.55
C ILE A 122 -0.28 -19.75 10.47
N GLY A 123 -1.46 -19.97 11.05
CA GLY A 123 -2.17 -21.26 11.06
C GLY A 123 -3.69 -21.10 10.86
N ASP A 124 -4.46 -22.03 11.43
CA ASP A 124 -5.92 -22.11 11.28
C ASP A 124 -6.70 -20.94 11.90
N GLU A 125 -6.09 -20.23 12.87
CA GLU A 125 -6.67 -19.04 13.48
C GLU A 125 -6.69 -17.84 12.52
N GLU A 126 -5.64 -17.69 11.69
CA GLU A 126 -5.49 -16.59 10.74
C GLU A 126 -6.13 -16.88 9.39
N LEU A 127 -5.92 -18.10 8.86
CA LEU A 127 -6.36 -18.47 7.52
C LEU A 127 -7.09 -19.82 7.56
N GLY A 128 -8.36 -19.84 7.15
CA GLY A 128 -9.20 -21.04 7.15
C GLY A 128 -8.69 -22.16 6.24
N ALA A 129 -7.96 -21.84 5.18
CA ALA A 129 -7.24 -22.81 4.36
C ALA A 129 -6.21 -23.64 5.17
N LEU A 130 -5.65 -23.10 6.25
CA LEU A 130 -4.69 -23.78 7.11
C LEU A 130 -5.35 -24.61 8.22
N ALA A 131 -6.64 -24.92 8.10
CA ALA A 131 -7.36 -25.71 9.10
C ALA A 131 -6.67 -27.07 9.40
N ASP A 132 -6.58 -27.40 10.69
CA ASP A 132 -6.18 -28.73 11.14
C ASP A 132 -7.07 -29.83 10.50
N GLY A 133 -6.49 -31.01 10.30
CA GLY A 133 -7.15 -32.10 9.58
C GLY A 133 -6.80 -33.49 10.09
N THR A 134 -7.38 -34.48 9.42
CA THR A 134 -7.13 -35.90 9.65
C THR A 134 -6.79 -36.60 8.35
N PHE A 135 -5.74 -37.39 8.35
CA PHE A 135 -5.37 -38.29 7.27
C PHE A 135 -5.72 -39.72 7.67
N ASN A 136 -6.69 -40.31 6.95
CA ASN A 136 -7.16 -41.66 7.20
C ASN A 136 -6.45 -42.63 6.27
N THR A 137 -5.50 -43.41 6.79
CA THR A 137 -4.86 -44.49 6.04
C THR A 137 -5.76 -45.73 6.04
N ASN A 138 -5.35 -46.78 5.33
CA ASN A 138 -6.04 -48.08 5.42
C ASN A 138 -5.97 -48.71 6.83
N GLU A 139 -4.97 -48.36 7.64
CA GLU A 139 -4.71 -48.95 8.95
C GLU A 139 -5.08 -48.04 10.11
N ASN A 140 -4.76 -46.75 10.02
CA ASN A 140 -4.78 -45.81 11.14
C ASN A 140 -5.31 -44.43 10.73
N GLU A 141 -5.68 -43.65 11.73
CA GLU A 141 -6.06 -42.24 11.59
C GLU A 141 -4.97 -41.37 12.21
N TYR A 142 -4.50 -40.36 11.46
CA TYR A 142 -3.47 -39.42 11.89
C TYR A 142 -4.02 -38.00 11.86
N THR A 143 -3.92 -37.28 12.98
CA THR A 143 -4.23 -35.84 13.01
C THR A 143 -3.03 -35.04 12.52
N PHE A 144 -3.28 -33.92 11.85
CA PHE A 144 -2.23 -33.02 11.41
C PHE A 144 -2.64 -31.55 11.57
N GLN A 145 -1.62 -30.69 11.63
CA GLN A 145 -1.75 -29.24 11.65
C GLN A 145 -1.06 -28.66 10.41
N GLN A 146 -1.50 -27.48 9.96
CA GLN A 146 -0.94 -26.80 8.79
C GLN A 146 -0.51 -25.38 9.17
N PHE A 147 0.60 -24.94 8.58
CA PHE A 147 1.17 -23.62 8.84
C PHE A 147 1.78 -23.03 7.57
N LEU A 148 1.87 -21.71 7.55
CA LEU A 148 2.69 -20.95 6.60
C LEU A 148 3.75 -20.17 7.40
N PHE A 149 5.02 -20.52 7.22
CA PHE A 149 6.17 -19.91 7.90
C PHE A 149 6.78 -18.78 7.07
N PHE A 150 7.28 -17.75 7.77
CA PHE A 150 8.06 -16.64 7.21
C PHE A 150 9.46 -16.70 7.84
N ASP A 151 10.30 -17.58 7.32
CA ASP A 151 11.65 -17.79 7.84
C ASP A 151 12.60 -16.65 7.41
N GLU A 152 13.69 -16.52 8.15
CA GLU A 152 14.87 -15.79 7.71
C GLU A 152 15.91 -16.83 7.29
N ILE A 153 16.45 -16.74 6.08
CA ILE A 153 17.68 -17.42 5.73
C ILE A 153 18.78 -16.72 6.53
N ALA A 154 19.27 -17.39 7.58
CA ALA A 154 20.09 -16.84 8.66
C ALA A 154 21.45 -16.21 8.26
N THR A 155 21.70 -15.96 6.97
CA THR A 155 23.00 -15.50 6.44
C THR A 155 22.94 -14.40 5.37
N SER A 156 21.77 -13.89 4.96
CA SER A 156 21.70 -12.86 3.91
C SER A 156 21.14 -11.52 4.40
N VAL A 157 21.71 -10.43 3.91
CA VAL A 157 21.16 -9.06 4.05
C VAL A 157 19.83 -8.92 3.30
N LEU A 158 19.52 -9.86 2.39
CA LEU A 158 18.36 -9.83 1.49
C LEU A 158 17.04 -10.04 2.24
N ASP A 159 16.98 -10.94 3.23
CA ASP A 159 15.74 -11.20 3.97
C ASP A 159 15.33 -10.03 4.88
N ALA A 160 16.29 -9.24 5.36
CA ALA A 160 16.01 -8.03 6.12
C ALA A 160 15.43 -6.90 5.25
N GLN A 161 15.43 -7.08 3.92
CA GLN A 161 14.96 -6.11 2.93
C GLN A 161 13.82 -6.66 2.07
N SER A 162 13.22 -7.80 2.45
CA SER A 162 12.19 -8.50 1.69
C SER A 162 10.94 -8.76 2.53
N ARG A 163 9.78 -8.93 1.88
CA ARG A 163 8.45 -8.98 2.51
C ARG A 163 8.17 -7.72 3.34
N ILE A 164 8.48 -6.58 2.75
CA ILE A 164 8.33 -5.24 3.33
C ILE A 164 7.47 -4.37 2.43
N VAL A 165 6.92 -3.28 2.94
CA VAL A 165 6.35 -2.22 2.10
C VAL A 165 7.32 -1.05 2.05
N LYS A 166 7.66 -0.60 0.83
CA LYS A 166 8.62 0.48 0.60
C LYS A 166 8.18 1.36 -0.57
N TYR A 167 8.62 2.61 -0.56
CA TYR A 167 8.52 3.49 -1.72
C TYR A 167 9.73 3.29 -2.61
N THR A 168 9.54 3.03 -3.89
CA THR A 168 10.62 2.71 -4.83
C THR A 168 10.15 2.90 -6.26
N GLU A 169 11.08 2.88 -7.19
CA GLU A 169 10.82 2.64 -8.61
C GLU A 169 10.89 1.14 -8.88
N ASP A 170 10.00 0.64 -9.74
CA ASP A 170 10.00 -0.74 -10.25
C ASP A 170 10.81 -0.86 -11.56
N ASP A 171 10.90 -2.08 -12.11
CA ASP A 171 11.64 -2.33 -13.36
C ASP A 171 10.98 -1.71 -14.61
N GLY A 172 9.77 -1.20 -14.48
CA GLY A 172 9.00 -0.51 -15.52
C GLY A 172 9.12 1.02 -15.46
N ASP A 173 10.04 1.54 -14.63
CA ASP A 173 10.21 2.97 -14.34
C ASP A 173 8.94 3.61 -13.71
N VAL A 174 8.14 2.81 -12.98
CA VAL A 174 6.96 3.28 -12.25
C VAL A 174 7.32 3.45 -10.78
N THR A 175 7.29 4.70 -10.31
CA THR A 175 7.54 5.02 -8.91
C THR A 175 6.24 4.98 -8.08
N GLY A 176 6.28 4.29 -6.94
CA GLY A 176 5.14 4.18 -6.02
C GLY A 176 5.50 3.46 -4.72
N ASP A 177 4.50 3.26 -3.86
CA ASP A 177 4.62 2.33 -2.74
C ASP A 177 4.27 0.90 -3.18
N TYR A 178 5.13 -0.04 -2.82
CA TYR A 178 5.02 -1.44 -3.21
C TYR A 178 5.19 -2.34 -2.00
N PHE A 179 4.41 -3.43 -1.95
CA PHE A 179 4.84 -4.61 -1.22
C PHE A 179 5.92 -5.32 -2.05
N TYR A 180 7.11 -5.41 -1.46
CA TYR A 180 8.33 -5.83 -2.15
C TYR A 180 8.86 -7.15 -1.61
N ILE A 181 9.15 -8.08 -2.52
CA ILE A 181 9.89 -9.31 -2.23
C ILE A 181 11.15 -9.32 -3.12
N ALA A 182 12.32 -9.41 -2.49
CA ALA A 182 13.59 -9.42 -3.21
C ALA A 182 13.84 -10.76 -3.93
N ASN A 183 14.52 -10.70 -5.08
CA ASN A 183 14.99 -11.89 -5.80
C ASN A 183 15.75 -12.86 -4.88
N GLY A 184 15.36 -14.12 -4.89
CA GLY A 184 15.94 -15.21 -4.10
C GLY A 184 15.49 -15.26 -2.64
N ALA A 185 14.72 -14.28 -2.16
CA ALA A 185 14.15 -14.31 -0.82
C ALA A 185 12.98 -15.30 -0.74
N GLN A 186 12.75 -15.86 0.46
CA GLN A 186 11.59 -16.72 0.68
C GLN A 186 10.29 -15.89 0.58
N ILE A 187 9.32 -16.36 -0.19
CA ILE A 187 7.94 -15.84 -0.15
C ILE A 187 7.28 -16.34 1.13
N ALA A 188 7.22 -17.67 1.27
CA ALA A 188 6.80 -18.37 2.48
C ALA A 188 7.22 -19.85 2.43
N ARG A 189 7.08 -20.56 3.55
CA ARG A 189 7.21 -22.03 3.59
C ARG A 189 5.97 -22.67 4.18
N TYR A 190 5.27 -23.45 3.37
CA TYR A 190 4.16 -24.28 3.86
C TYR A 190 4.70 -25.48 4.64
N LYS A 191 4.01 -25.84 5.73
CA LYS A 191 4.31 -27.03 6.55
C LYS A 191 3.02 -27.71 6.98
N LEU A 192 2.89 -28.99 6.66
CA LEU A 192 1.96 -29.92 7.30
C LEU A 192 2.73 -30.75 8.33
N GLU A 193 2.23 -30.83 9.56
CA GLU A 193 2.85 -31.58 10.66
C GLU A 193 1.88 -32.58 11.26
N PHE A 194 2.23 -33.86 11.24
CA PHE A 194 1.43 -34.91 11.86
C PHE A 194 1.66 -34.98 13.37
N GLY A 195 0.58 -35.03 14.16
CA GLY A 195 0.66 -35.17 15.63
C GLY A 195 1.30 -36.50 16.08
N SER A 196 1.19 -37.52 15.24
CA SER A 196 1.98 -38.77 15.31
C SER A 196 2.36 -39.17 13.89
N ALA A 197 3.60 -39.61 13.67
CA ALA A 197 4.10 -39.91 12.34
C ALA A 197 3.15 -40.87 11.58
N ALA A 198 2.66 -40.43 10.42
CA ALA A 198 1.84 -41.25 9.54
C ALA A 198 2.72 -42.41 9.04
N SER A 199 2.27 -43.65 9.14
CA SER A 199 3.08 -44.82 8.78
C SER A 199 2.41 -45.66 7.70
N SER A 200 3.24 -46.21 6.82
CA SER A 200 2.86 -47.22 5.84
C SER A 200 3.84 -48.38 5.89
N ASP A 201 3.33 -49.59 5.74
CA ASP A 201 4.15 -50.75 5.43
C ASP A 201 4.80 -50.59 4.04
N VAL A 202 5.99 -51.15 3.87
CA VAL A 202 6.69 -51.19 2.58
C VAL A 202 6.30 -52.46 1.84
N THR A 203 5.64 -52.30 0.69
CA THR A 203 5.08 -53.40 -0.10
C THR A 203 5.65 -53.45 -1.52
N ASP A 204 5.56 -54.64 -2.13
CA ASP A 204 5.77 -54.80 -3.57
C ASP A 204 4.53 -54.36 -4.38
N SER A 205 4.60 -54.45 -5.71
CA SER A 205 3.48 -54.06 -6.58
C SER A 205 2.22 -54.92 -6.44
N SER A 206 2.24 -55.95 -5.60
CA SER A 206 1.08 -56.79 -5.29
C SER A 206 0.47 -56.49 -3.92
N GLY A 207 0.99 -55.48 -3.19
CA GLY A 207 0.58 -55.17 -1.81
C GLY A 207 1.13 -56.18 -0.79
N THR A 208 2.17 -56.94 -1.14
CA THR A 208 2.81 -57.87 -0.20
C THR A 208 4.00 -57.20 0.47
N ALA A 209 4.07 -57.26 1.80
CA ALA A 209 5.20 -56.73 2.57
C ALA A 209 6.55 -57.20 2.03
N SER A 210 7.43 -56.25 1.72
CA SER A 210 8.69 -56.50 1.02
C SER A 210 9.75 -55.48 1.42
N THR A 211 10.92 -55.94 1.90
CA THR A 211 12.00 -55.04 2.32
C THR A 211 12.67 -54.29 1.16
N SER A 212 12.44 -54.73 -0.08
CA SER A 212 12.87 -54.05 -1.30
C SER A 212 11.69 -53.45 -2.07
N GLY A 213 10.51 -53.45 -1.45
CA GLY A 213 9.30 -52.86 -2.01
C GLY A 213 9.46 -51.35 -2.20
N THR A 214 8.69 -50.81 -3.14
CA THR A 214 8.66 -49.38 -3.45
C THR A 214 7.27 -48.78 -3.26
N TYR A 215 6.29 -49.57 -2.82
CA TYR A 215 4.91 -49.14 -2.63
C TYR A 215 4.66 -48.85 -1.15
N LEU A 216 3.88 -47.80 -0.91
CA LEU A 216 3.39 -47.37 0.40
C LEU A 216 1.86 -47.35 0.33
N ASP A 217 1.28 -48.53 0.14
CA ASP A 217 -0.12 -48.75 -0.22
C ASP A 217 -1.10 -48.28 0.87
N ASP A 218 -0.64 -48.15 2.10
CA ASP A 218 -1.46 -47.63 3.20
C ASP A 218 -1.88 -46.18 2.98
N PHE A 219 -1.05 -45.43 2.26
CA PHE A 219 -1.28 -44.03 1.91
C PHE A 219 -2.06 -43.85 0.60
N GLU A 220 -2.11 -44.86 -0.27
CA GLU A 220 -2.71 -44.75 -1.60
C GLU A 220 -4.24 -44.68 -1.57
N ASN A 221 -4.80 -43.86 -2.48
CA ASN A 221 -6.23 -43.60 -2.63
C ASN A 221 -6.89 -43.08 -1.32
N ARG A 222 -6.13 -42.31 -0.55
CA ARG A 222 -6.58 -41.65 0.68
C ARG A 222 -6.64 -40.15 0.50
N ASP A 223 -7.68 -39.54 1.05
CA ASP A 223 -7.86 -38.10 0.95
C ASP A 223 -7.09 -37.38 2.05
N ILE A 224 -6.44 -36.29 1.67
CA ILE A 224 -5.75 -35.34 2.54
C ILE A 224 -6.14 -33.92 2.14
N SER A 225 -6.31 -33.03 3.12
CA SER A 225 -6.57 -31.61 2.87
C SER A 225 -5.28 -30.82 2.95
N LEU A 226 -4.98 -30.04 1.92
CA LEU A 226 -3.83 -29.14 1.85
C LEU A 226 -4.35 -27.74 1.48
N MET A 227 -4.05 -26.71 2.29
CA MET A 227 -4.49 -25.33 2.05
C MET A 227 -6.00 -25.21 1.72
N GLY A 228 -6.85 -25.90 2.49
CA GLY A 228 -8.31 -25.88 2.34
C GLY A 228 -8.84 -26.70 1.16
N LYS A 229 -7.96 -27.31 0.38
CA LYS A 229 -8.31 -28.11 -0.80
C LYS A 229 -8.08 -29.59 -0.54
N SER A 230 -9.06 -30.41 -0.91
CA SER A 230 -8.97 -31.86 -0.77
C SER A 230 -8.27 -32.47 -1.98
N TYR A 231 -7.28 -33.31 -1.69
CA TYR A 231 -6.53 -34.09 -2.65
C TYR A 231 -6.62 -35.58 -2.30
N SER A 232 -6.78 -36.43 -3.30
CA SER A 232 -6.54 -37.86 -3.14
C SER A 232 -5.07 -38.16 -3.40
N LEU A 233 -4.39 -38.82 -2.45
CA LEU A 233 -3.02 -39.31 -2.62
C LEU A 233 -3.05 -40.57 -3.49
N VAL A 234 -2.98 -40.37 -4.81
CA VAL A 234 -3.14 -41.43 -5.81
C VAL A 234 -1.95 -42.39 -5.80
N MET A 235 -0.74 -41.88 -5.60
CA MET A 235 0.46 -42.71 -5.47
C MET A 235 1.33 -42.25 -4.32
N ALA A 236 1.86 -43.20 -3.56
CA ALA A 236 2.91 -42.99 -2.58
C ALA A 236 4.01 -44.04 -2.79
N ARG A 237 5.20 -43.60 -3.17
CA ARG A 237 6.29 -44.49 -3.60
C ARG A 237 7.59 -44.15 -2.89
N ARG A 238 8.44 -45.16 -2.68
CA ARG A 238 9.87 -44.95 -2.38
C ARG A 238 10.60 -44.63 -3.69
N THR A 239 11.51 -43.66 -3.70
CA THR A 239 12.17 -43.19 -4.93
C THR A 239 13.28 -44.12 -5.42
N SER A 240 13.82 -44.98 -4.55
CA SER A 240 14.83 -45.96 -4.91
C SER A 240 14.59 -47.34 -4.27
N SER A 241 15.09 -48.39 -4.92
CA SER A 241 15.25 -49.72 -4.32
C SER A 241 16.67 -49.88 -3.78
N LEU A 242 16.88 -50.80 -2.82
CA LEU A 242 18.07 -51.06 -1.97
C LEU A 242 19.51 -50.87 -2.52
N ASP A 243 19.72 -50.65 -3.82
CA ASP A 243 21.03 -50.51 -4.48
C ASP A 243 21.45 -49.04 -4.78
N ASP A 244 20.63 -48.04 -4.42
CA ASP A 244 20.94 -46.62 -4.65
C ASP A 244 21.58 -45.91 -3.43
N VAL A 245 22.30 -44.80 -3.66
CA VAL A 245 23.05 -44.07 -2.62
C VAL A 245 22.12 -43.34 -1.64
N TYR A 246 20.91 -43.01 -2.08
CA TYR A 246 19.86 -42.33 -1.32
C TYR A 246 18.70 -43.31 -1.07
N GLN A 247 18.79 -44.08 0.02
CA GLN A 247 17.96 -45.28 0.28
C GLN A 247 16.58 -45.01 0.87
N ASN A 248 16.23 -43.75 1.10
CA ASN A 248 15.12 -43.35 1.96
C ASN A 248 14.26 -42.24 1.33
N GLY A 249 14.20 -42.14 0.01
CA GLY A 249 13.41 -41.11 -0.65
C GLY A 249 11.94 -41.50 -0.80
N MET A 250 11.07 -40.50 -0.90
CA MET A 250 9.63 -40.64 -1.05
C MET A 250 9.09 -39.73 -2.13
N LYS A 251 8.12 -40.23 -2.89
CA LYS A 251 7.37 -39.52 -3.92
C LYS A 251 5.88 -39.67 -3.68
N LEU A 252 5.21 -38.55 -3.54
CA LEU A 252 3.77 -38.44 -3.34
C LEU A 252 3.15 -37.79 -4.58
N THR A 253 2.20 -38.48 -5.20
CA THR A 253 1.40 -37.94 -6.31
C THR A 253 -0.02 -37.76 -5.83
N LEU A 254 -0.43 -36.50 -5.74
CA LEU A 254 -1.75 -36.10 -5.29
C LEU A 254 -2.56 -35.60 -6.48
N MET A 255 -3.86 -35.89 -6.45
CA MET A 255 -4.79 -35.46 -7.48
C MET A 255 -6.04 -34.89 -6.82
N ALA A 256 -6.34 -33.65 -7.15
CA ALA A 256 -7.66 -33.06 -6.94
C ALA A 256 -8.42 -33.08 -8.27
N GLY A 257 -9.72 -32.82 -8.22
CA GLY A 257 -10.51 -32.60 -9.42
C GLY A 257 -11.94 -32.21 -9.10
N ALA A 258 -12.59 -31.53 -10.04
CA ALA A 258 -13.96 -31.08 -9.86
C ALA A 258 -14.95 -32.26 -9.81
N THR A 259 -14.63 -33.39 -10.44
CA THR A 259 -15.45 -34.60 -10.39
C THR A 259 -14.59 -35.85 -10.50
N THR A 260 -14.87 -36.85 -9.67
CA THR A 260 -14.27 -38.19 -9.68
C THR A 260 -15.35 -39.23 -9.97
N ASP A 261 -15.06 -40.20 -10.82
CA ASP A 261 -15.96 -41.33 -11.09
C ASP A 261 -15.19 -42.58 -11.53
N THR A 262 -15.86 -43.72 -11.52
CA THR A 262 -15.36 -44.99 -12.05
C THR A 262 -16.23 -45.43 -13.21
N LEU A 263 -15.65 -45.60 -14.39
CA LEU A 263 -16.34 -46.14 -15.56
C LEU A 263 -15.90 -47.57 -15.85
N LEU A 264 -16.82 -48.38 -16.38
CA LEU A 264 -16.49 -49.67 -16.99
C LEU A 264 -16.00 -49.47 -18.43
N GLU A 265 -15.16 -50.38 -18.94
CA GLU A 265 -14.73 -50.33 -20.34
C GLU A 265 -15.93 -50.36 -21.30
N GLY A 266 -16.02 -49.34 -22.16
CA GLY A 266 -17.12 -49.09 -23.09
C GLY A 266 -18.25 -48.21 -22.55
N GLU A 267 -18.22 -47.84 -21.27
CA GLU A 267 -19.20 -46.94 -20.65
C GLU A 267 -18.89 -45.47 -21.00
N SER A 268 -19.95 -44.68 -21.17
CA SER A 268 -19.91 -43.25 -21.44
C SER A 268 -20.85 -42.52 -20.50
N LYS A 269 -20.40 -41.38 -19.98
CA LYS A 269 -21.16 -40.53 -19.08
C LYS A 269 -20.73 -39.07 -19.25
N THR A 270 -21.69 -38.17 -19.09
CA THR A 270 -21.45 -36.72 -19.17
C THR A 270 -21.26 -36.14 -17.77
N TYR A 271 -20.24 -35.31 -17.63
CA TYR A 271 -19.88 -34.60 -16.40
C TYR A 271 -19.93 -33.09 -16.65
N THR A 272 -20.32 -32.31 -15.64
CA THR A 272 -20.35 -30.85 -15.74
C THR A 272 -19.32 -30.26 -14.81
N VAL A 273 -18.29 -29.60 -15.36
CA VAL A 273 -17.21 -28.95 -14.60
C VAL A 273 -17.22 -27.46 -14.95
N ALA A 274 -17.34 -26.60 -13.94
CA ALA A 274 -17.41 -25.13 -14.11
C ALA A 274 -18.46 -24.65 -15.14
N GLY A 275 -19.56 -25.39 -15.31
CA GLY A 275 -20.63 -25.08 -16.27
C GLY A 275 -20.40 -25.61 -17.70
N VAL A 276 -19.26 -26.27 -17.96
CA VAL A 276 -18.92 -26.92 -19.23
C VAL A 276 -19.21 -28.42 -19.14
N GLU A 277 -19.80 -29.00 -20.19
CA GLU A 277 -20.09 -30.43 -20.27
C GLU A 277 -18.93 -31.22 -20.91
N TYR A 278 -18.60 -32.35 -20.28
CA TYR A 278 -17.58 -33.31 -20.70
C TYR A 278 -18.22 -34.68 -20.89
N ASP A 279 -18.41 -35.11 -22.13
CA ASP A 279 -18.80 -36.50 -22.44
C ASP A 279 -17.55 -37.38 -22.42
N VAL A 280 -17.43 -38.19 -21.37
CA VAL A 280 -16.27 -39.05 -21.14
C VAL A 280 -16.67 -40.51 -21.38
N THR A 281 -15.91 -41.17 -22.25
CA THR A 281 -16.03 -42.60 -22.52
C THR A 281 -14.74 -43.31 -22.14
N LEU A 282 -14.82 -44.38 -21.35
CA LEU A 282 -13.68 -45.26 -21.11
C LEU A 282 -13.53 -46.23 -22.29
N SER A 283 -12.61 -45.95 -23.20
CA SER A 283 -12.50 -46.64 -24.49
C SER A 283 -11.66 -47.92 -24.45
N TYR A 284 -10.76 -48.05 -23.48
CA TYR A 284 -9.83 -49.17 -23.37
C TYR A 284 -9.25 -49.26 -21.96
N VAL A 285 -9.05 -50.49 -21.47
CA VAL A 285 -8.35 -50.78 -20.21
C VAL A 285 -7.43 -51.99 -20.41
N ASP A 286 -6.21 -51.92 -19.87
CA ASP A 286 -5.34 -53.08 -19.67
C ASP A 286 -4.81 -53.16 -18.24
N ALA A 287 -3.86 -54.07 -18.01
CA ALA A 287 -3.33 -54.35 -16.68
C ALA A 287 -2.75 -53.12 -15.95
N THR A 288 -2.32 -52.08 -16.67
CA THR A 288 -1.69 -50.90 -16.05
C THR A 288 -2.23 -49.58 -16.56
N ASN A 289 -3.00 -49.55 -17.65
CA ASN A 289 -3.41 -48.29 -18.29
C ASN A 289 -4.89 -48.27 -18.64
N ALA A 290 -5.45 -47.05 -18.64
CA ALA A 290 -6.76 -46.71 -19.18
C ALA A 290 -6.64 -45.74 -20.36
N LYS A 291 -7.66 -45.66 -21.20
CA LYS A 291 -7.72 -44.67 -22.30
C LYS A 291 -9.13 -44.09 -22.39
N PHE A 292 -9.23 -42.77 -22.43
CA PHE A 292 -10.51 -42.07 -22.49
C PHE A 292 -10.74 -41.43 -23.86
N ILE A 293 -12.02 -41.21 -24.17
CA ILE A 293 -12.47 -40.28 -25.21
C ILE A 293 -13.29 -39.21 -24.49
N VAL A 294 -12.85 -37.96 -24.53
CA VAL A 294 -13.49 -36.82 -23.87
C VAL A 294 -13.88 -35.79 -24.91
N ASN A 295 -15.18 -35.51 -25.05
CA ASN A 295 -15.71 -34.59 -26.08
C ASN A 295 -15.22 -34.90 -27.50
N GLY A 296 -14.99 -36.18 -27.80
CA GLY A 296 -14.48 -36.67 -29.09
C GLY A 296 -12.95 -36.67 -29.23
N GLU A 297 -12.20 -36.10 -28.27
CA GLU A 297 -10.74 -36.16 -28.20
C GLU A 297 -10.29 -37.43 -27.48
N SER A 298 -9.28 -38.14 -27.99
CA SER A 298 -8.80 -39.38 -27.38
C SER A 298 -7.48 -39.17 -26.65
N THR A 299 -7.41 -39.58 -25.39
CA THR A 299 -6.19 -39.50 -24.59
C THR A 299 -5.12 -40.49 -25.11
N ASN A 300 -3.88 -40.36 -24.65
CA ASN A 300 -2.94 -41.48 -24.65
C ASN A 300 -3.38 -42.57 -23.64
N LYS A 301 -2.63 -43.68 -23.58
CA LYS A 301 -2.79 -44.63 -22.48
C LYS A 301 -2.25 -43.96 -21.22
N LEU A 302 -3.10 -43.88 -20.19
CA LEU A 302 -2.81 -43.25 -18.91
C LEU A 302 -2.72 -44.34 -17.82
N ALA A 303 -1.59 -44.39 -17.14
CA ALA A 303 -1.43 -45.17 -15.90
C ALA A 303 -2.01 -44.42 -14.69
N SER A 304 -2.16 -45.11 -13.56
CA SER A 304 -2.47 -44.46 -12.28
C SER A 304 -1.44 -43.36 -11.98
N GLY A 305 -1.90 -42.18 -11.57
CA GLY A 305 -1.08 -40.99 -11.33
C GLY A 305 -0.74 -40.16 -12.58
N GLU A 306 -1.10 -40.60 -13.78
CA GLU A 306 -0.92 -39.84 -15.02
C GLU A 306 -2.12 -38.94 -15.33
N THR A 307 -1.84 -37.80 -15.96
CA THR A 307 -2.85 -36.87 -16.48
C THR A 307 -2.69 -36.66 -18.00
N TYR A 308 -3.75 -36.19 -18.62
CA TYR A 308 -3.79 -35.77 -20.02
C TYR A 308 -4.46 -34.39 -20.12
N VAL A 309 -3.76 -33.44 -20.74
CA VAL A 309 -4.28 -32.10 -21.04
C VAL A 309 -5.09 -32.17 -22.34
N LEU A 310 -6.37 -31.81 -22.27
CA LEU A 310 -7.28 -31.73 -23.41
C LEU A 310 -7.04 -30.45 -24.22
N ALA A 311 -7.65 -30.36 -25.41
CA ALA A 311 -7.55 -29.18 -26.27
C ALA A 311 -8.07 -27.89 -25.62
N ASP A 312 -9.01 -27.99 -24.68
CA ASP A 312 -9.56 -26.87 -23.91
C ASP A 312 -8.73 -26.53 -22.65
N LYS A 313 -7.55 -27.14 -22.50
CA LYS A 313 -6.63 -27.03 -21.35
C LYS A 313 -7.11 -27.68 -20.05
N SER A 314 -8.30 -28.29 -20.03
CA SER A 314 -8.71 -29.08 -18.87
C SER A 314 -7.93 -30.39 -18.82
N GLU A 315 -7.64 -30.88 -17.62
CA GLU A 315 -6.95 -32.17 -17.46
C GLU A 315 -7.90 -33.30 -17.10
N VAL A 316 -7.57 -34.49 -17.59
CA VAL A 316 -8.16 -35.77 -17.16
C VAL A 316 -7.06 -36.59 -16.51
N GLY A 317 -7.28 -37.02 -15.27
CA GLY A 317 -6.30 -37.79 -14.51
C GLY A 317 -6.81 -39.15 -14.09
N VAL A 318 -5.95 -40.15 -14.03
CA VAL A 318 -6.33 -41.52 -13.61
C VAL A 318 -5.85 -41.78 -12.19
N SER A 319 -6.75 -42.17 -11.29
CA SER A 319 -6.37 -42.64 -9.95
C SER A 319 -6.16 -44.14 -9.89
N GLU A 320 -7.04 -44.92 -10.51
CA GLU A 320 -7.02 -46.38 -10.37
C GLU A 320 -7.36 -47.06 -11.69
N VAL A 321 -6.67 -48.15 -11.98
CA VAL A 321 -6.97 -49.04 -13.10
C VAL A 321 -7.20 -50.44 -12.56
N LEU A 322 -8.39 -50.99 -12.81
CA LEU A 322 -8.74 -52.36 -12.45
C LEU A 322 -8.94 -53.18 -13.72
N TYR A 323 -8.11 -54.21 -13.89
CA TYR A 323 -8.19 -55.11 -15.04
C TYR A 323 -8.09 -56.58 -14.62
N GLN A 324 -9.08 -57.36 -15.03
CA GLN A 324 -9.19 -58.77 -14.70
C GLN A 324 -9.13 -59.63 -15.96
N ALA A 325 -7.97 -60.26 -16.19
CA ALA A 325 -7.64 -61.03 -17.40
C ALA A 325 -8.34 -62.40 -17.51
N TYR A 326 -9.63 -62.49 -17.20
CA TYR A 326 -10.46 -63.68 -17.37
C TYR A 326 -11.82 -63.33 -17.98
N ALA A 327 -12.49 -64.30 -18.59
CA ALA A 327 -13.76 -64.06 -19.27
C ALA A 327 -14.84 -63.56 -18.29
N GLY A 328 -15.38 -62.36 -18.55
CA GLY A 328 -16.32 -61.69 -17.65
C GLY A 328 -15.66 -60.95 -16.47
N GLY A 329 -14.33 -60.79 -16.49
CA GLY A 329 -13.60 -59.95 -15.55
C GLY A 329 -14.00 -58.47 -15.69
N ILE A 330 -13.87 -57.73 -14.59
CA ILE A 330 -14.16 -56.30 -14.54
C ILE A 330 -12.97 -55.53 -15.11
N HIS A 331 -13.25 -54.66 -16.07
CA HIS A 331 -12.31 -53.69 -16.62
C HIS A 331 -12.87 -52.30 -16.33
N SER A 332 -12.20 -51.54 -15.47
CA SER A 332 -12.66 -50.22 -15.06
C SER A 332 -11.49 -49.29 -14.74
N ALA A 333 -11.76 -47.99 -14.79
CA ALA A 333 -10.82 -46.97 -14.38
C ALA A 333 -11.52 -45.90 -13.56
N THR A 334 -10.90 -45.51 -12.45
CA THR A 334 -11.29 -44.35 -11.65
C THR A 334 -10.47 -43.15 -12.12
N PHE A 335 -11.14 -42.03 -12.39
CA PHE A 335 -10.54 -40.87 -13.02
C PHE A 335 -11.14 -39.57 -12.50
N PHE A 336 -10.45 -38.47 -12.79
CA PHE A 336 -10.84 -37.11 -12.50
C PHE A 336 -11.05 -36.33 -13.80
N VAL A 337 -12.10 -35.50 -13.84
CA VAL A 337 -12.30 -34.47 -14.87
C VAL A 337 -12.01 -33.10 -14.27
N GLY A 338 -11.26 -32.27 -14.98
CA GLY A 338 -10.68 -31.05 -14.42
C GLY A 338 -9.67 -31.38 -13.33
N ALA A 339 -8.82 -32.39 -13.60
CA ALA A 339 -7.82 -32.87 -12.67
C ALA A 339 -6.80 -31.77 -12.36
N GLN A 340 -6.34 -31.74 -11.12
CA GLN A 340 -5.24 -30.89 -10.67
C GLN A 340 -4.26 -31.77 -9.95
N LYS A 341 -3.22 -32.18 -10.67
CA LYS A 341 -2.15 -33.01 -10.15
C LYS A 341 -1.09 -32.15 -9.48
N ILE A 342 -0.66 -32.55 -8.30
CA ILE A 342 0.59 -32.07 -7.72
C ILE A 342 1.46 -33.28 -7.36
N GLU A 343 2.76 -33.14 -7.52
CA GLU A 343 3.72 -34.18 -7.21
C GLU A 343 4.84 -33.60 -6.35
N MET A 344 5.11 -34.27 -5.24
CA MET A 344 6.07 -33.90 -4.22
C MET A 344 7.07 -35.03 -4.07
N GLN A 345 8.35 -34.74 -4.27
CA GLN A 345 9.42 -35.72 -4.17
C GLN A 345 10.54 -35.20 -3.27
N ASP A 346 11.02 -36.09 -2.40
CA ASP A 346 12.22 -35.90 -1.59
C ASP A 346 13.06 -37.18 -1.69
N ASP A 347 14.32 -37.09 -2.06
CA ASP A 347 15.18 -38.28 -2.18
C ASP A 347 15.80 -38.72 -0.84
N ASN A 348 15.64 -37.94 0.23
CA ASN A 348 16.14 -38.28 1.55
C ASN A 348 15.25 -37.77 2.69
N ILE A 349 14.24 -38.56 3.05
CA ILE A 349 13.31 -38.16 4.12
C ILE A 349 13.93 -38.17 5.53
N THR A 350 15.14 -38.71 5.69
CA THR A 350 15.79 -38.91 7.01
C THR A 350 16.73 -37.78 7.41
N GLY A 351 16.99 -36.81 6.54
CA GLY A 351 17.85 -35.67 6.84
C GLY A 351 17.30 -34.38 6.24
N GLN A 352 17.18 -33.32 7.04
CA GLN A 352 16.63 -32.03 6.61
C GLN A 352 17.51 -31.23 5.62
N ALA A 353 18.66 -31.75 5.20
CA ALA A 353 19.70 -30.94 4.57
C ALA A 353 19.66 -30.87 3.03
N GLU A 354 18.89 -31.73 2.35
CA GLU A 354 18.87 -31.79 0.88
C GLU A 354 17.44 -32.05 0.41
N GLY A 355 16.61 -31.00 0.39
CA GLY A 355 15.42 -31.03 -0.47
C GLY A 355 15.92 -30.91 -1.90
N THR A 356 15.54 -31.83 -2.76
CA THR A 356 16.21 -32.02 -4.06
C THR A 356 15.31 -31.66 -5.24
N TYR A 357 14.00 -31.58 -5.04
CA TYR A 357 13.05 -31.39 -6.13
C TYR A 357 12.11 -30.22 -5.91
N ASN A 358 11.81 -29.58 -7.02
CA ASN A 358 10.75 -28.61 -7.17
C ASN A 358 9.39 -29.32 -7.02
N LEU A 359 8.39 -28.57 -6.56
CA LEU A 359 7.00 -28.96 -6.69
C LEU A 359 6.68 -29.13 -8.18
N LYS A 360 5.98 -30.21 -8.52
CA LYS A 360 5.47 -30.40 -9.87
C LYS A 360 3.96 -30.22 -9.90
N VAL A 361 3.46 -29.33 -10.75
CA VAL A 361 2.01 -29.09 -10.96
C VAL A 361 1.65 -29.55 -12.37
N GLY A 362 0.68 -30.46 -12.49
CA GLY A 362 0.41 -31.15 -13.74
C GLY A 362 1.63 -31.92 -14.24
N SER A 363 2.20 -31.48 -15.36
CA SER A 363 3.45 -32.01 -15.91
C SER A 363 4.68 -31.09 -15.74
N GLU A 364 4.49 -29.89 -15.20
CA GLU A 364 5.49 -28.82 -15.13
C GLU A 364 6.16 -28.81 -13.76
N ASP A 365 7.48 -28.73 -13.75
CA ASP A 365 8.25 -28.51 -12.52
C ASP A 365 8.26 -27.00 -12.27
N ILE A 366 7.90 -26.58 -11.06
CA ILE A 366 7.69 -25.18 -10.70
C ILE A 366 8.97 -24.62 -10.11
N ASP A 367 9.61 -23.71 -10.82
CA ASP A 367 10.83 -23.06 -10.35
C ASP A 367 10.55 -22.18 -9.10
N GLY A 368 11.62 -21.80 -8.37
CA GLY A 368 11.49 -21.16 -7.05
C GLY A 368 10.95 -22.04 -5.90
N THR A 369 10.59 -23.31 -6.14
CA THR A 369 10.06 -24.20 -5.08
C THR A 369 11.04 -25.27 -4.60
N THR A 370 10.91 -25.73 -3.36
CA THR A 370 11.66 -26.90 -2.85
C THR A 370 10.81 -27.71 -1.90
N VAL A 371 10.70 -29.01 -2.17
CA VAL A 371 9.92 -29.96 -1.37
C VAL A 371 10.81 -30.64 -0.32
N TRP A 372 10.31 -30.75 0.91
CA TRP A 372 10.85 -31.62 1.94
C TRP A 372 9.76 -32.55 2.48
N ILE A 373 10.08 -33.83 2.60
CA ILE A 373 9.25 -34.82 3.29
C ILE A 373 10.11 -35.35 4.43
N VAL A 374 9.79 -35.03 5.67
CA VAL A 374 10.59 -35.47 6.82
C VAL A 374 9.95 -36.71 7.43
N GLY A 375 10.75 -37.74 7.67
CA GLY A 375 10.25 -39.05 8.07
C GLY A 375 11.33 -40.05 8.45
N THR A 376 10.95 -41.32 8.45
CA THR A 376 11.88 -42.45 8.61
C THR A 376 11.55 -43.54 7.61
N ASP A 377 12.57 -44.29 7.18
CA ASP A 377 12.40 -45.50 6.38
C ASP A 377 13.37 -46.56 6.93
N ASN A 378 12.83 -47.67 7.41
CA ASN A 378 13.63 -48.80 7.90
C ASN A 378 13.56 -50.03 6.98
N ASN A 379 13.08 -49.84 5.75
CA ASN A 379 12.76 -50.84 4.74
C ASN A 379 11.56 -51.76 5.07
N VAL A 380 10.99 -51.69 6.26
CA VAL A 380 9.78 -52.44 6.62
C VAL A 380 8.59 -51.50 6.72
N THR A 381 8.81 -50.34 7.33
CA THR A 381 7.83 -49.29 7.52
C THR A 381 8.48 -47.96 7.13
N ALA A 382 7.77 -47.17 6.34
CA ALA A 382 8.10 -45.78 6.08
C ALA A 382 7.14 -44.87 6.86
N THR A 383 7.63 -43.74 7.35
CA THR A 383 6.83 -42.78 8.10
C THR A 383 6.97 -41.37 7.53
N ILE A 384 5.93 -40.55 7.71
CA ILE A 384 5.93 -39.11 7.41
C ILE A 384 5.62 -38.36 8.71
N ASN A 385 6.54 -37.49 9.11
CA ASN A 385 6.38 -36.55 10.21
C ASN A 385 5.87 -35.21 9.70
N THR A 386 6.51 -34.67 8.66
CA THR A 386 6.13 -33.40 8.04
C THR A 386 6.20 -33.46 6.51
N ILE A 387 5.37 -32.65 5.86
CA ILE A 387 5.46 -32.33 4.43
C ILE A 387 5.63 -30.81 4.35
N GLU A 388 6.70 -30.34 3.72
CA GLU A 388 7.06 -28.93 3.68
C GLU A 388 7.34 -28.50 2.23
N LEU A 389 6.98 -27.27 1.91
CA LEU A 389 7.23 -26.65 0.62
C LEU A 389 7.79 -25.24 0.84
N ASN A 390 9.05 -25.03 0.51
CA ASN A 390 9.62 -23.68 0.40
C ASN A 390 9.22 -23.05 -0.92
N MET A 391 8.89 -21.76 -0.89
CA MET A 391 8.60 -20.96 -2.06
C MET A 391 9.48 -19.71 -1.97
N SER A 392 10.28 -19.46 -2.99
CA SER A 392 11.20 -18.33 -3.10
C SER A 392 10.90 -17.53 -4.35
N ALA A 393 11.15 -16.22 -4.29
CA ALA A 393 11.04 -15.33 -5.43
C ALA A 393 12.19 -15.58 -6.42
N GLU A 394 11.88 -15.55 -7.71
CA GLU A 394 12.85 -15.72 -8.80
C GLU A 394 13.27 -14.40 -9.44
N ASP A 395 12.47 -13.34 -9.19
CA ASP A 395 12.80 -11.96 -9.49
C ASP A 395 12.48 -11.01 -8.32
N ASP A 396 12.80 -9.75 -8.48
CA ASP A 396 12.31 -8.67 -7.63
C ASP A 396 10.82 -8.44 -7.93
N TYR A 397 9.96 -8.72 -6.95
CA TYR A 397 8.51 -8.55 -7.11
C TYR A 397 8.03 -7.27 -6.45
N PHE A 398 7.37 -6.43 -7.25
CA PHE A 398 6.78 -5.16 -6.85
C PHE A 398 5.25 -5.23 -6.95
N VAL A 399 4.59 -5.54 -5.83
CA VAL A 399 3.12 -5.57 -5.79
C VAL A 399 2.61 -4.17 -5.46
N SER A 400 2.00 -3.51 -6.44
CA SER A 400 1.43 -2.17 -6.29
C SER A 400 0.15 -2.17 -5.44
N ALA A 401 -0.26 -0.99 -4.97
CA ALA A 401 -1.54 -0.85 -4.29
C ALA A 401 -2.71 -1.29 -5.19
N GLY A 402 -3.58 -2.15 -4.66
CA GLY A 402 -4.65 -2.85 -5.40
C GLY A 402 -4.19 -4.14 -6.11
N GLY A 403 -2.90 -4.45 -6.11
CA GLY A 403 -2.31 -5.57 -6.84
C GLY A 403 -2.23 -6.89 -6.06
N LYS A 404 -1.93 -7.96 -6.80
CA LYS A 404 -1.70 -9.32 -6.27
C LYS A 404 -0.32 -9.83 -6.67
N LEU A 405 0.30 -10.62 -5.81
CA LEU A 405 1.60 -11.22 -6.08
C LEU A 405 1.53 -12.20 -7.25
N SER A 406 0.46 -12.99 -7.37
CA SER A 406 0.29 -13.92 -8.50
C SER A 406 0.27 -13.22 -9.87
N ASP A 407 -0.30 -12.02 -9.96
CA ASP A 407 -0.33 -11.22 -11.18
C ASP A 407 1.07 -10.67 -11.52
N VAL A 408 1.84 -10.24 -10.50
CA VAL A 408 3.22 -9.76 -10.68
C VAL A 408 4.14 -10.88 -11.16
N ILE A 409 4.07 -12.08 -10.56
CA ILE A 409 4.85 -13.25 -11.00
C ILE A 409 4.53 -13.60 -12.46
N ALA A 410 3.24 -13.63 -12.80
CA ALA A 410 2.82 -13.92 -14.17
C ALA A 410 3.28 -12.83 -15.17
N ALA A 411 3.30 -11.55 -14.76
CA ALA A 411 3.78 -10.45 -15.58
C ALA A 411 5.30 -10.51 -15.82
N ALA A 412 6.07 -11.03 -14.87
CA ALA A 412 7.50 -11.34 -15.02
C ALA A 412 7.74 -12.53 -16.00
N GLY A 413 6.70 -13.26 -16.38
CA GLY A 413 6.78 -14.41 -17.27
C GLY A 413 7.10 -15.72 -16.54
N GLU A 414 6.92 -15.76 -15.22
CA GLU A 414 7.21 -16.87 -14.33
C GLU A 414 5.94 -17.62 -13.92
N GLU A 415 6.10 -18.82 -13.34
CA GLU A 415 5.01 -19.69 -12.91
C GLU A 415 4.40 -19.24 -11.57
N LYS A 416 3.25 -18.56 -11.61
CA LYS A 416 2.48 -18.19 -10.42
C LYS A 416 2.09 -19.38 -9.52
N GLU A 417 2.11 -20.60 -10.06
CA GLU A 417 1.99 -21.85 -9.35
C GLU A 417 3.05 -22.03 -8.25
N VAL A 418 4.11 -21.20 -8.21
CA VAL A 418 5.04 -21.09 -7.07
C VAL A 418 4.29 -20.81 -5.76
N LEU A 419 3.13 -20.16 -5.80
CA LEU A 419 2.21 -19.95 -4.66
C LEU A 419 1.41 -21.21 -4.32
N PHE A 420 2.13 -22.32 -4.17
CA PHE A 420 1.63 -23.66 -3.88
C PHE A 420 0.46 -24.09 -4.80
N GLY A 421 0.65 -23.99 -6.12
CA GLY A 421 -0.37 -24.34 -7.11
C GLY A 421 -1.57 -23.39 -7.09
N ASN A 422 -1.32 -22.10 -6.84
CA ASN A 422 -2.32 -21.02 -6.70
C ASN A 422 -3.31 -21.25 -5.53
N MET A 423 -2.86 -21.85 -4.43
CA MET A 423 -3.72 -22.12 -3.26
C MET A 423 -3.85 -20.92 -2.31
N PHE A 424 -2.93 -19.96 -2.38
CA PHE A 424 -3.00 -18.68 -1.69
C PHE A 424 -2.42 -17.56 -2.55
N ASP A 425 -2.63 -16.32 -2.13
CA ASP A 425 -2.04 -15.14 -2.74
C ASP A 425 -1.63 -14.12 -1.68
N ILE A 426 -0.85 -13.12 -2.08
CA ILE A 426 -0.53 -11.95 -1.27
C ILE A 426 -1.04 -10.71 -2.00
N GLU A 427 -1.95 -9.97 -1.37
CA GLU A 427 -2.61 -8.79 -1.95
C GLU A 427 -2.17 -7.54 -1.19
N TYR A 428 -1.75 -6.49 -1.90
CA TYR A 428 -1.43 -5.20 -1.26
C TYR A 428 -2.53 -4.18 -1.55
N ALA A 429 -3.27 -3.75 -0.54
CA ALA A 429 -4.39 -2.82 -0.68
C ALA A 429 -3.99 -1.34 -0.46
N GLY A 430 -2.69 -1.02 -0.39
CA GLY A 430 -2.17 0.31 -0.07
C GLY A 430 -2.03 0.55 1.45
N LEU A 431 -1.59 1.75 1.84
CA LEU A 431 -1.56 2.26 3.22
C LEU A 431 -2.94 2.60 3.81
N THR A 432 -3.06 2.75 5.13
CA THR A 432 -4.29 3.26 5.72
C THR A 432 -4.62 4.69 5.26
N GLY A 433 -5.92 4.97 5.12
CA GLY A 433 -6.45 6.31 4.84
C GLY A 433 -6.57 7.10 6.14
N GLU A 434 -5.66 8.06 6.34
CA GLU A 434 -5.64 8.96 7.49
C GLU A 434 -5.80 10.41 7.03
N ALA A 435 -6.38 11.26 7.89
CA ALA A 435 -6.44 12.69 7.60
C ALA A 435 -5.02 13.25 7.53
N THR A 436 -4.72 14.04 6.50
CA THR A 436 -3.43 14.68 6.31
C THR A 436 -3.57 16.20 6.28
N HIS A 437 -2.46 16.87 6.53
CA HIS A 437 -2.28 18.28 6.19
C HIS A 437 -0.85 18.50 5.70
N ASP A 438 -0.64 19.56 4.94
CA ASP A 438 0.67 19.82 4.36
C ASP A 438 1.51 20.73 5.27
N LEU A 439 2.67 20.23 5.70
CA LEU A 439 3.72 21.03 6.32
C LEU A 439 4.67 21.48 5.21
N ARG A 440 4.99 22.78 5.12
CA ARG A 440 5.68 23.30 3.94
C ARG A 440 6.83 24.24 4.27
N LEU A 441 8.01 23.99 3.71
CA LEU A 441 8.99 25.06 3.49
C LEU A 441 8.66 25.73 2.17
N LYS A 442 8.11 26.94 2.22
CA LYS A 442 7.67 27.68 1.04
C LYS A 442 8.42 28.98 0.86
N THR A 443 8.63 29.37 -0.40
CA THR A 443 9.25 30.65 -0.73
C THR A 443 8.21 31.73 -1.01
N SER A 444 8.46 32.96 -0.54
CA SER A 444 7.68 34.15 -0.94
C SER A 444 8.46 35.08 -1.88
N SER A 445 9.75 34.81 -2.04
CA SER A 445 10.70 35.49 -2.93
C SER A 445 12.03 34.75 -2.84
N SER A 446 12.94 34.96 -3.79
CA SER A 446 14.30 34.38 -3.73
C SER A 446 15.06 34.63 -2.42
N ARG A 447 14.64 35.59 -1.59
CA ARG A 447 15.30 35.97 -0.33
C ARG A 447 14.60 35.47 0.93
N ARG A 448 13.49 34.72 0.85
CA ARG A 448 12.61 34.44 1.99
C ARG A 448 12.09 33.02 2.01
N TYR A 449 12.25 32.35 3.15
CA TYR A 449 11.51 31.14 3.47
C TYR A 449 10.55 31.36 4.63
N ASN A 450 9.35 30.81 4.46
CA ASN A 450 8.41 30.56 5.54
C ASN A 450 8.27 29.05 5.75
N LEU A 451 8.14 28.65 7.01
CA LEU A 451 7.71 27.30 7.39
C LEU A 451 6.23 27.36 7.74
N GLU A 452 5.39 26.72 6.93
CA GLU A 452 3.96 26.56 7.16
C GLU A 452 3.72 25.31 8.02
N LEU A 453 3.16 25.52 9.22
CA LEU A 453 2.76 24.48 10.19
C LEU A 453 1.37 24.79 10.73
N TYR A 454 0.77 23.94 11.58
CA TYR A 454 -0.53 24.19 12.19
C TYR A 454 -0.42 24.43 13.69
N ASP A 455 -1.09 25.48 14.18
CA ASP A 455 -1.07 25.85 15.60
C ASP A 455 -1.88 24.89 16.49
N GLY A 456 -1.81 25.06 17.82
CA GLY A 456 -2.49 24.20 18.80
C GLY A 456 -4.03 24.22 18.75
N ASP A 457 -4.62 25.01 17.84
CA ASP A 457 -6.05 25.07 17.53
C ASP A 457 -6.35 24.57 16.09
N GLY A 458 -5.35 24.07 15.37
CA GLY A 458 -5.48 23.48 14.02
C GLY A 458 -5.48 24.49 12.88
N ASN A 459 -5.01 25.71 13.09
CA ASN A 459 -4.94 26.73 12.03
C ASN A 459 -3.54 26.80 11.41
N SER A 460 -3.46 26.86 10.08
CA SER A 460 -2.19 27.05 9.38
C SER A 460 -1.54 28.40 9.74
N VAL A 461 -0.23 28.37 10.01
CA VAL A 461 0.60 29.52 10.37
C VAL A 461 1.88 29.56 9.54
N ASP A 462 2.20 30.75 9.01
CA ASP A 462 3.43 31.00 8.27
C ASP A 462 4.51 31.57 9.17
N ILE A 463 5.47 30.73 9.57
CA ILE A 463 6.59 31.11 10.42
C ILE A 463 7.72 31.66 9.54
N PRO A 464 8.15 32.93 9.69
CA PRO A 464 9.21 33.51 8.87
C PRO A 464 10.60 33.04 9.35
N VAL A 465 11.04 31.88 8.84
CA VAL A 465 12.22 31.18 9.33
C VAL A 465 13.55 31.72 8.79
N ALA A 466 13.57 32.33 7.60
CA ALA A 466 14.81 32.82 7.01
C ALA A 466 14.63 34.01 6.05
N TYR A 467 15.54 34.97 6.15
CA TYR A 467 15.70 36.07 5.20
C TYR A 467 17.17 36.25 4.81
N ALA A 468 17.47 36.27 3.51
CA ALA A 468 18.80 36.58 3.00
C ALA A 468 19.07 38.10 3.04
N ASN A 469 19.89 38.58 3.98
CA ASN A 469 20.27 40.00 4.09
C ASN A 469 21.25 40.43 3.00
N ALA A 470 22.21 39.56 2.71
CA ALA A 470 23.27 39.76 1.74
C ALA A 470 23.81 38.39 1.30
N ALA A 471 24.83 38.40 0.43
CA ALA A 471 25.55 37.18 0.08
C ALA A 471 26.06 36.47 1.35
N PHE A 472 25.79 35.16 1.48
CA PHE A 472 26.21 34.33 2.62
C PHE A 472 25.71 34.78 4.01
N ASN A 473 24.73 35.69 4.05
CA ASN A 473 24.18 36.25 5.27
C ASN A 473 22.67 36.05 5.31
N VAL A 474 22.23 35.20 6.25
CA VAL A 474 20.83 34.91 6.55
C VAL A 474 20.51 35.30 7.99
N THR A 475 19.26 35.66 8.26
CA THR A 475 18.71 35.88 9.61
C THR A 475 17.36 35.20 9.75
N MET A 476 16.98 34.85 10.98
CA MET A 476 15.62 34.41 11.31
C MET A 476 14.66 35.62 11.39
N ALA A 477 14.15 36.05 10.23
CA ALA A 477 13.25 37.21 10.13
C ALA A 477 12.41 37.16 8.86
N GLU A 478 11.34 37.95 8.81
CA GLU A 478 10.53 38.15 7.59
C GLU A 478 11.20 39.16 6.61
N ALA A 479 12.05 40.05 7.11
CA ALA A 479 12.72 41.08 6.33
C ALA A 479 14.07 41.43 6.94
N GLY A 480 14.91 42.12 6.16
CA GLY A 480 16.27 42.43 6.60
C GLY A 480 16.33 43.38 7.80
N ASP A 481 17.34 43.18 8.63
CA ASP A 481 17.51 43.91 9.89
C ASP A 481 17.70 45.41 9.67
N ALA A 482 16.93 46.22 10.39
CA ALA A 482 17.15 47.65 10.51
C ALA A 482 17.87 47.99 11.82
N ASN A 483 18.95 48.75 11.71
CA ASN A 483 19.81 49.17 12.82
C ASN A 483 19.09 49.99 13.93
N ALA A 484 19.61 49.84 15.15
CA ALA A 484 19.46 50.63 16.38
C ALA A 484 18.06 50.92 16.96
N LEU A 485 16.99 51.26 16.21
CA LEU A 485 15.70 51.68 16.83
C LEU A 485 14.44 51.55 15.92
N GLY A 486 14.35 50.66 14.91
CA GLY A 486 13.15 50.66 14.07
C GLY A 486 12.91 49.48 13.12
N SER A 487 12.13 48.51 13.61
CA SER A 487 11.50 47.35 12.92
C SER A 487 12.44 46.25 12.44
N THR A 488 12.47 45.11 13.14
CA THR A 488 13.30 43.96 12.75
C THR A 488 12.52 42.70 12.39
N LYS A 489 11.19 42.61 12.59
CA LYS A 489 10.33 41.49 12.09
C LYS A 489 10.99 40.12 12.31
N ARG A 490 11.69 39.95 13.44
CA ARG A 490 12.51 38.79 13.75
C ARG A 490 11.63 37.67 14.22
N LEU A 491 12.06 36.44 14.02
CA LEU A 491 11.47 35.28 14.68
C LEU A 491 12.21 35.04 15.99
N ILE A 492 11.47 35.14 17.09
CA ILE A 492 11.97 34.93 18.45
C ILE A 492 11.46 33.58 18.93
N ASN A 493 12.39 32.67 19.18
CA ASN A 493 12.13 31.33 19.70
C ASN A 493 13.09 30.94 20.82
N HIS A 494 13.79 31.92 21.39
CA HIS A 494 14.68 31.72 22.53
C HIS A 494 14.33 32.77 23.59
N GLU A 495 14.07 32.30 24.80
CA GLU A 495 13.99 33.16 25.99
C GLU A 495 15.35 33.20 26.68
N GLU A 496 15.68 34.30 27.34
CA GLU A 496 16.92 34.46 28.10
C GLU A 496 16.66 34.77 29.56
N ALA A 497 17.70 34.71 30.38
CA ALA A 497 17.63 35.21 31.74
C ALA A 497 17.32 36.72 31.76
N ASP A 498 16.44 37.13 32.68
CA ASP A 498 15.97 38.50 32.89
C ASP A 498 17.10 39.55 32.83
N GLY A 499 16.91 40.57 31.99
CA GLY A 499 17.80 41.74 31.88
C GLY A 499 18.97 41.62 30.90
N THR A 500 18.95 40.65 29.97
CA THR A 500 19.94 40.52 28.90
C THR A 500 19.40 41.10 27.58
N ALA A 501 20.01 42.20 27.10
CA ALA A 501 19.48 43.01 25.99
C ALA A 501 19.54 42.36 24.59
N ASP A 502 20.10 41.16 24.45
CA ASP A 502 20.32 40.52 23.13
C ASP A 502 19.02 39.96 22.52
N HIS A 503 17.97 39.76 23.32
CA HIS A 503 16.72 39.11 22.88
C HIS A 503 15.43 39.89 23.19
N ASP A 504 15.54 41.18 23.59
CA ASP A 504 14.40 42.09 23.74
C ASP A 504 13.44 41.97 22.54
N ILE A 505 12.15 41.73 22.79
CA ILE A 505 11.13 41.59 21.74
C ILE A 505 10.60 42.98 21.38
N TYR A 506 10.86 43.41 20.15
CA TYR A 506 10.42 44.72 19.64
C TYR A 506 9.12 44.60 18.85
N LYS A 507 8.45 45.73 18.67
CA LYS A 507 7.24 45.79 17.84
C LYS A 507 7.48 45.21 16.45
N ASN A 508 6.54 44.38 16.02
CA ASN A 508 6.47 43.58 14.81
C ASN A 508 7.31 42.29 14.81
N ASP A 509 8.07 42.00 15.86
CA ASP A 509 8.71 40.70 16.01
C ASP A 509 7.65 39.59 16.18
N TYR A 510 8.00 38.42 15.65
CA TYR A 510 7.26 37.18 15.74
C TYR A 510 7.80 36.38 16.93
N LEU A 511 6.92 35.70 17.64
CA LEU A 511 7.27 34.90 18.81
C LEU A 511 6.58 33.54 18.74
N ILE A 512 7.36 32.48 18.94
CA ILE A 512 6.84 31.11 19.10
C ILE A 512 6.54 30.90 20.59
N LEU A 513 5.29 30.58 20.89
CA LEU A 513 4.86 30.18 22.23
C LEU A 513 4.50 28.71 22.21
N THR A 514 5.14 27.90 23.05
CA THR A 514 4.88 26.46 23.12
C THR A 514 4.86 26.00 24.56
N ALA A 515 3.75 25.43 25.01
CA ALA A 515 3.64 24.92 26.37
C ALA A 515 3.07 23.49 26.37
N GLY A 516 3.37 22.72 27.41
CA GLY A 516 3.09 21.29 27.49
C GLY A 516 4.33 20.44 27.21
N THR A 517 4.15 19.16 26.91
CA THR A 517 5.24 18.22 26.64
C THR A 517 4.99 17.51 25.31
N SER A 518 5.97 17.53 24.41
CA SER A 518 5.82 16.97 23.07
C SER A 518 5.76 15.43 23.11
N SER A 519 6.54 14.80 24.00
CA SER A 519 6.61 13.34 24.12
C SER A 519 5.37 12.67 24.73
N ASP A 520 4.45 13.43 25.34
CA ASP A 520 3.15 12.90 25.82
C ASP A 520 1.95 13.44 25.01
N GLY A 521 2.22 14.20 23.94
CA GLY A 521 1.21 14.79 23.07
C GLY A 521 0.43 15.96 23.68
N SER A 522 0.81 16.48 24.85
CA SER A 522 0.13 17.63 25.48
C SER A 522 0.58 18.98 24.96
N ALA A 523 1.73 19.05 24.26
CA ALA A 523 2.29 20.30 23.77
C ALA A 523 1.37 21.02 22.77
N LYS A 524 1.30 22.35 22.88
CA LYS A 524 0.58 23.24 21.96
C LYS A 524 1.44 24.44 21.61
N SER A 525 1.55 24.72 20.32
CA SER A 525 2.31 25.86 19.80
C SER A 525 1.45 26.91 19.14
N TYR A 526 1.89 28.16 19.23
CA TYR A 526 1.24 29.31 18.61
C TYR A 526 2.27 30.31 18.12
N LEU A 527 2.01 30.90 16.95
CA LEU A 527 2.80 32.02 16.42
C LEU A 527 2.06 33.32 16.70
N LEU A 528 2.68 34.21 17.48
CA LEU A 528 2.17 35.56 17.70
C LEU A 528 3.07 36.61 17.07
N GLN A 529 2.52 37.78 16.77
CA GLN A 529 3.30 38.98 16.44
C GLN A 529 3.03 40.07 17.46
N TYR A 530 4.10 40.61 18.05
CA TYR A 530 3.99 41.73 18.99
C TYR A 530 3.59 43.02 18.24
N LYS A 531 2.44 43.60 18.58
CA LYS A 531 1.90 44.80 17.92
C LYS A 531 2.23 46.11 18.63
N GLY A 532 3.03 46.06 19.70
CA GLY A 532 3.41 47.20 20.53
C GLY A 532 2.56 47.36 21.78
N ALA A 533 2.96 48.30 22.62
CA ALA A 533 2.32 48.63 23.88
C ALA A 533 2.18 50.14 24.04
N ASP A 534 1.13 50.59 24.70
CA ASP A 534 0.99 51.97 25.12
C ASP A 534 1.93 52.27 26.29
N LYS A 535 2.53 53.46 26.31
CA LYS A 535 3.28 53.95 27.48
C LYS A 535 2.42 53.90 28.74
N GLN A 536 3.04 53.61 29.88
CA GLN A 536 2.31 53.37 31.13
C GLN A 536 1.48 54.57 31.63
N THR A 537 1.82 55.79 31.18
CA THR A 537 1.12 57.03 31.55
C THR A 537 -0.13 57.31 30.71
N LYS A 538 -0.40 56.52 29.67
CA LYS A 538 -1.61 56.66 28.84
C LYS A 538 -2.86 56.26 29.63
N THR A 539 -4.01 56.83 29.31
CA THR A 539 -5.28 56.42 29.92
C THR A 539 -5.66 55.02 29.41
N SER A 540 -5.79 54.06 30.33
CA SER A 540 -6.07 52.64 30.02
C SER A 540 -5.05 52.03 29.03
N PRO A 541 -3.76 51.99 29.41
CA PRO A 541 -2.70 51.55 28.51
C PRO A 541 -2.89 50.07 28.16
N LYS A 542 -2.69 49.73 26.88
CA LYS A 542 -2.82 48.37 26.37
C LYS A 542 -1.52 47.86 25.77
N ILE A 543 -1.30 46.56 25.89
CA ILE A 543 -0.30 45.79 25.14
C ILE A 543 -1.03 44.83 24.20
N LYS A 544 -0.51 44.69 22.97
CA LYS A 544 -1.22 43.97 21.90
C LYS A 544 -0.35 42.93 21.22
N PHE A 545 -0.95 41.78 20.95
CA PHE A 545 -0.38 40.70 20.14
C PHE A 545 -1.38 40.30 19.07
N LYS A 546 -0.91 39.91 17.89
CA LYS A 546 -1.75 39.29 16.87
C LYS A 546 -1.48 37.78 16.88
N ASN A 547 -2.52 36.96 16.99
CA ASN A 547 -2.42 35.53 16.70
C ASN A 547 -2.43 35.33 15.19
N LEU A 548 -1.42 34.63 14.67
CA LEU A 548 -1.24 34.46 13.24
C LEU A 548 -2.11 33.35 12.67
N GLY A 549 -2.49 32.35 13.47
CA GLY A 549 -3.31 31.22 13.02
C GLY A 549 -4.76 31.63 12.76
N ASN A 550 -5.38 32.32 13.74
CA ASN A 550 -6.78 32.76 13.62
C ASN A 550 -6.94 34.26 13.24
N GLY A 551 -5.85 35.02 13.20
CA GLY A 551 -5.84 36.44 12.86
C GLY A 551 -6.31 37.40 13.98
N GLU A 552 -6.70 36.89 15.15
CA GLU A 552 -7.26 37.68 16.25
C GLU A 552 -6.21 38.61 16.91
N SER A 553 -6.68 39.76 17.42
CA SER A 553 -5.87 40.66 18.24
C SER A 553 -6.12 40.37 19.71
N LEU A 554 -5.06 39.97 20.42
CA LEU A 554 -5.05 39.77 21.86
C LEU A 554 -4.65 41.10 22.54
N ASP A 555 -5.61 41.75 23.18
CA ASP A 555 -5.47 43.04 23.84
C ASP A 555 -5.47 42.88 25.38
N TYR A 556 -4.38 43.24 26.05
CA TYR A 556 -4.27 43.19 27.52
C TYR A 556 -4.04 44.57 28.11
N ALA A 557 -4.52 44.80 29.34
CA ALA A 557 -4.20 46.01 30.08
C ALA A 557 -2.74 45.96 30.57
N VAL A 558 -2.00 47.07 30.44
CA VAL A 558 -0.62 47.18 30.91
C VAL A 558 -0.61 47.46 32.42
N THR A 559 0.09 46.61 33.16
CA THR A 559 0.37 46.83 34.60
C THR A 559 1.42 47.92 34.75
N THR A 560 1.14 48.95 35.56
CA THR A 560 2.08 50.05 35.85
C THR A 560 3.18 49.56 36.79
N LEU A 561 4.45 49.80 36.45
CA LEU A 561 5.61 49.32 37.21
C LEU A 561 6.68 50.42 37.32
N THR A 562 7.48 50.37 38.39
CA THR A 562 8.61 51.28 38.62
C THR A 562 9.97 50.66 38.27
N THR A 563 10.00 49.34 38.05
CA THR A 563 11.16 48.51 37.70
C THR A 563 10.67 47.39 36.77
N THR A 564 11.58 46.58 36.22
CA THR A 564 11.23 45.36 35.47
C THR A 564 10.26 44.47 36.25
N GLY A 565 9.26 43.94 35.56
CA GLY A 565 8.30 42.98 36.09
C GLY A 565 7.18 42.66 35.09
N THR A 566 6.22 41.85 35.54
CA THR A 566 5.09 41.40 34.70
C THR A 566 4.15 42.55 34.31
N VAL A 567 4.08 42.83 33.01
CA VAL A 567 3.17 43.83 32.43
C VAL A 567 1.84 43.22 31.99
N ALA A 568 1.85 41.97 31.53
CA ALA A 568 0.67 41.21 31.10
C ALA A 568 0.92 39.69 31.18
N THR A 569 -0.13 38.91 30.99
CA THR A 569 -0.05 37.45 30.87
C THR A 569 -0.93 37.01 29.70
N ILE A 570 -0.31 36.42 28.68
CA ILE A 570 -1.01 35.85 27.54
C ILE A 570 -1.62 34.52 27.97
N LYS A 571 -2.90 34.30 27.67
CA LYS A 571 -3.59 33.03 27.92
C LYS A 571 -4.00 32.42 26.59
N LEU A 572 -3.42 31.28 26.24
CA LEU A 572 -3.61 30.62 24.96
C LEU A 572 -3.46 29.12 25.12
N GLY A 573 -4.30 28.32 24.45
CA GLY A 573 -4.25 26.85 24.52
C GLY A 573 -4.47 26.22 25.90
N GLY A 574 -4.95 26.98 26.89
CA GLY A 574 -5.05 26.53 28.30
C GLY A 574 -3.82 26.83 29.15
N TYR A 575 -2.77 27.41 28.55
CA TYR A 575 -1.52 27.78 29.21
C TYR A 575 -1.44 29.29 29.49
N SER A 576 -0.40 29.70 30.22
CA SER A 576 -0.14 31.10 30.58
C SER A 576 1.31 31.45 30.28
N PHE A 577 1.50 32.52 29.51
CA PHE A 577 2.82 33.03 29.10
C PHE A 577 3.00 34.42 29.70
N ILE A 578 3.98 34.58 30.59
CA ILE A 578 4.25 35.82 31.31
C ILE A 578 4.93 36.81 30.36
N VAL A 579 4.48 38.08 30.35
CA VAL A 579 5.11 39.17 29.60
C VAL A 579 5.68 40.18 30.58
N GLN A 580 6.96 40.53 30.44
CA GLN A 580 7.66 41.53 31.25
C GLN A 580 8.14 42.71 30.40
N ASN A 581 8.34 43.87 31.01
CA ASN A 581 8.95 45.00 30.30
C ASN A 581 10.49 44.82 30.25
N ALA A 582 11.06 44.74 29.05
CA ALA A 582 12.52 44.71 28.87
C ALA A 582 13.12 46.12 28.94
N THR A 583 12.38 47.11 28.45
CA THR A 583 12.77 48.53 28.48
C THR A 583 11.87 49.36 29.40
N ASN A 584 12.21 50.64 29.60
CA ASN A 584 11.36 51.54 30.38
C ASN A 584 10.04 51.80 29.63
N MET A 585 8.94 51.93 30.39
CA MET A 585 7.59 52.06 29.83
C MET A 585 7.15 53.53 29.61
N GLU A 586 8.11 54.46 29.44
CA GLU A 586 7.84 55.89 29.29
C GLU A 586 7.43 56.29 27.87
N SER A 587 7.75 55.45 26.88
CA SER A 587 7.39 55.62 25.47
C SER A 587 6.44 54.52 25.01
N ASP A 588 5.64 54.83 23.98
CA ASP A 588 4.86 53.80 23.28
C ASP A 588 5.84 52.81 22.61
N ASP A 589 5.38 51.58 22.40
CA ASP A 589 6.11 50.48 21.77
C ASP A 589 7.39 50.07 22.51
N PHE A 590 7.38 50.11 23.85
CA PHE A 590 8.47 49.57 24.67
C PHE A 590 8.68 48.07 24.39
N ALA A 591 9.95 47.63 24.40
CA ALA A 591 10.31 46.23 24.22
C ALA A 591 9.95 45.37 25.43
N VAL A 592 9.67 44.09 25.19
CA VAL A 592 9.20 43.13 26.18
C VAL A 592 10.02 41.84 26.18
N ASP A 593 9.97 41.12 27.29
CA ASP A 593 10.42 39.73 27.39
C ASP A 593 9.18 38.84 27.62
N VAL A 594 9.17 37.64 27.04
CA VAL A 594 8.03 36.72 27.13
C VAL A 594 8.51 35.33 27.55
N ASP A 595 7.80 34.72 28.49
CA ASP A 595 7.89 33.29 28.82
C ASP A 595 7.42 32.50 27.60
N LEU A 596 8.34 32.00 26.78
CA LEU A 596 7.97 31.36 25.52
C LEU A 596 7.49 29.92 25.77
N ASN A 597 7.95 29.27 26.84
CA ASN A 597 7.61 27.88 27.16
C ASN A 597 6.42 27.72 28.11
N GLY A 598 5.94 28.80 28.73
CA GLY A 598 4.80 28.80 29.64
C GLY A 598 5.06 28.06 30.96
N GLY A 599 6.32 27.92 31.37
CA GLY A 599 6.74 27.20 32.57
C GLY A 599 6.38 27.89 33.89
N GLY A 600 5.95 29.17 33.84
CA GLY A 600 5.41 29.90 34.99
C GLY A 600 6.45 30.28 36.06
N GLY A 601 7.75 30.18 35.73
CA GLY A 601 8.90 30.50 36.58
C GLY A 601 9.54 31.86 36.28
N ALA A 602 10.75 32.09 36.78
CA ALA A 602 11.61 33.16 36.27
C ALA A 602 12.07 32.78 34.86
N MET A 603 12.09 33.73 33.92
CA MET A 603 12.54 33.50 32.54
C MET A 603 13.96 32.93 32.60
N ALA A 604 14.13 31.70 32.15
CA ALA A 604 15.40 30.99 32.17
C ALA A 604 15.79 30.70 30.73
N ALA A 605 17.08 30.80 30.41
CA ALA A 605 17.52 30.60 29.03
C ALA A 605 17.05 29.25 28.46
N ALA A 606 16.17 29.29 27.46
CA ALA A 606 15.58 28.11 26.85
C ALA A 606 15.15 28.39 25.40
N ALA A 607 15.45 27.46 24.50
CA ALA A 607 14.85 27.43 23.17
C ALA A 607 13.42 26.88 23.26
N THR A 608 12.55 27.41 22.42
CA THR A 608 11.15 26.98 22.28
C THR A 608 10.96 26.43 20.88
N ASN A 609 10.56 25.16 20.81
CA ASN A 609 10.29 24.45 19.56
C ASN A 609 8.84 24.72 19.13
N PHE A 610 8.51 24.49 17.86
CA PHE A 610 7.13 24.50 17.40
C PHE A 610 6.61 23.06 17.29
N VAL A 611 5.52 22.74 17.96
CA VAL A 611 4.81 21.46 17.86
C VAL A 611 3.58 21.69 17.01
N ASP A 612 3.57 21.06 15.85
CA ASP A 612 2.46 21.06 14.92
C ASP A 612 1.20 20.44 15.55
N TYR A 613 0.01 20.78 15.05
CA TYR A 613 -1.28 20.27 15.54
C TYR A 613 -1.35 18.73 15.57
N TYR A 614 -0.77 18.05 14.58
CA TYR A 614 -0.67 16.58 14.58
C TYR A 614 0.55 16.08 15.35
N GLY A 615 1.38 16.93 15.94
CA GLY A 615 2.35 16.55 16.97
C GLY A 615 3.78 16.33 16.50
N SER A 616 4.10 16.63 15.23
CA SER A 616 5.51 16.75 14.82
C SER A 616 6.17 17.93 15.52
N GLU A 617 7.40 17.76 15.98
CA GLU A 617 8.17 18.80 16.65
C GLU A 617 9.25 19.36 15.73
N TRP A 618 9.27 20.69 15.63
CA TRP A 618 10.12 21.47 14.74
C TRP A 618 11.04 22.38 15.54
N VAL A 619 12.33 22.04 15.55
CA VAL A 619 13.38 22.83 16.20
C VAL A 619 14.00 23.76 15.17
N ILE A 620 13.99 25.07 15.42
CA ILE A 620 14.53 26.07 14.50
C ILE A 620 15.74 26.74 15.16
N ASN A 621 16.92 26.57 14.60
CA ASN A 621 18.17 27.08 15.16
C ASN A 621 18.87 28.01 14.17
N TYR A 622 19.41 29.11 14.67
CA TYR A 622 20.27 30.00 13.90
C TYR A 622 21.71 29.92 14.39
N THR A 623 22.65 29.78 13.45
CA THR A 623 24.08 29.86 13.74
C THR A 623 24.69 31.05 13.00
N ALA A 624 25.10 32.06 13.77
CA ALA A 624 25.92 33.15 13.28
C ALA A 624 27.38 32.72 13.22
N VAL A 625 28.04 32.84 12.06
CA VAL A 625 29.49 32.67 11.97
C VAL A 625 30.15 34.04 12.13
N ASN A 626 30.66 34.31 13.33
CA ASN A 626 31.51 35.48 13.58
C ASN A 626 32.91 35.23 13.00
N SER A 627 33.33 36.06 12.05
CA SER A 627 34.68 36.01 11.48
C SER A 627 35.75 36.09 12.60
N PRO A 628 36.59 35.06 12.82
CA PRO A 628 37.83 35.26 13.55
C PRO A 628 38.76 36.10 12.68
N SER A 629 39.40 37.10 13.26
CA SER A 629 40.37 37.97 12.59
C SER A 629 41.72 37.27 12.29
N ASP A 630 41.74 35.96 12.05
CA ASP A 630 42.99 35.21 11.80
C ASP A 630 42.94 34.40 10.50
N ASN A 631 43.97 34.61 9.68
CA ASN A 631 43.93 34.57 8.22
C ASN A 631 44.64 33.34 7.66
N THR A 632 44.34 32.11 8.11
CA THR A 632 45.13 30.94 7.68
C THR A 632 44.40 29.61 7.41
N LEU A 633 43.07 29.53 7.44
CA LEU A 633 42.35 28.33 7.01
C LEU A 633 41.14 28.71 6.15
N GLU A 634 41.02 28.12 4.96
CA GLU A 634 39.81 28.19 4.11
C GLU A 634 38.66 27.46 4.82
N VAL A 635 37.97 28.19 5.70
CA VAL A 635 36.64 27.80 6.20
C VAL A 635 35.63 28.57 5.36
N THR A 636 34.66 27.86 4.76
CA THR A 636 33.51 28.47 4.07
C THR A 636 32.66 29.19 5.12
N ASN A 637 32.88 30.50 5.26
CA ASN A 637 32.28 31.35 6.30
C ASN A 637 30.83 31.70 5.97
N GLU A 638 29.86 30.84 6.28
CA GLU A 638 28.44 31.05 5.94
C GLU A 638 27.53 30.96 7.17
N SER A 639 26.66 31.96 7.37
CA SER A 639 25.59 31.86 8.39
C SER A 639 24.47 30.99 7.86
N PHE A 640 23.80 30.21 8.72
CA PHE A 640 22.72 29.31 8.31
C PHE A 640 21.61 29.19 9.35
N VAL A 641 20.42 28.83 8.88
CA VAL A 641 19.28 28.41 9.71
C VAL A 641 19.12 26.90 9.54
N ARG A 642 19.08 26.16 10.64
CA ARG A 642 18.87 24.72 10.67
C ARG A 642 17.51 24.43 11.27
N ILE A 643 16.71 23.64 10.57
CA ILE A 643 15.38 23.21 11.01
C ILE A 643 15.41 21.69 11.13
N ASP A 644 15.06 21.17 12.31
CA ASP A 644 14.92 19.73 12.58
C ASP A 644 13.46 19.37 12.77
N GLY A 645 12.92 18.44 11.97
CA GLY A 645 11.59 17.87 12.14
C GLY A 645 11.69 16.47 12.78
N SER A 646 10.92 16.23 13.84
CA SER A 646 10.99 14.99 14.62
C SER A 646 9.63 14.53 15.18
N PHE A 647 9.60 13.31 15.71
CA PHE A 647 8.40 12.59 16.15
C PHE A 647 8.54 12.16 17.62
N PRO A 648 8.35 13.07 18.58
CA PRO A 648 8.72 12.82 19.97
C PRO A 648 7.75 11.91 20.74
N ASN A 649 6.51 11.75 20.27
CA ASN A 649 5.49 10.93 20.94
C ASN A 649 5.49 9.50 20.40
N ALA A 650 6.02 8.56 21.18
CA ALA A 650 6.08 7.14 20.82
C ALA A 650 4.73 6.43 20.82
N ASP A 651 3.66 7.02 21.37
CA ASP A 651 2.31 6.43 21.33
C ASP A 651 1.61 6.65 19.97
N ARG A 652 2.25 7.38 19.03
CA ARG A 652 1.68 7.75 17.71
C ARG A 652 2.08 6.81 16.58
N TYR A 653 3.02 5.92 16.82
CA TYR A 653 3.48 4.89 15.90
C TYR A 653 3.69 3.57 16.68
N ASP A 654 3.80 2.44 16.00
CA ASP A 654 3.90 1.14 16.68
C ASP A 654 5.32 0.89 17.26
N ASN A 655 6.26 0.39 16.45
CA ASN A 655 7.59 0.03 16.94
C ASN A 655 8.72 0.68 16.14
N TYR A 656 8.45 1.15 14.92
CA TYR A 656 9.43 1.80 14.07
C TYR A 656 9.29 3.32 14.11
N ALA A 657 10.21 3.95 14.83
CA ALA A 657 10.28 5.41 14.93
C ALA A 657 10.48 6.05 13.54
N PRO A 658 9.65 7.04 13.16
CA PRO A 658 9.83 7.75 11.89
C PRO A 658 11.15 8.51 11.84
N THR A 659 11.80 8.49 10.68
CA THR A 659 13.09 9.15 10.47
C THR A 659 12.95 10.67 10.64
N SER A 660 13.80 11.26 11.50
CA SER A 660 13.85 12.72 11.65
C SER A 660 14.50 13.38 10.44
N VAL A 661 14.01 14.54 10.05
CA VAL A 661 14.48 15.28 8.88
C VAL A 661 15.18 16.58 9.27
N VAL A 662 16.08 17.04 8.42
CA VAL A 662 16.88 18.25 8.64
C VAL A 662 16.90 19.10 7.38
N LEU A 663 16.56 20.39 7.52
CA LEU A 663 16.73 21.41 6.50
C LEU A 663 17.82 22.39 6.93
N ASN A 664 18.86 22.55 6.10
CA ASN A 664 19.88 23.58 6.30
C ASN A 664 19.69 24.68 5.26
N ILE A 665 19.26 25.87 5.71
CA ILE A 665 19.01 27.04 4.88
C ILE A 665 20.22 27.96 4.88
N THR A 666 20.74 28.28 3.69
CA THR A 666 21.86 29.20 3.49
C THR A 666 21.53 30.27 2.46
N ALA A 667 22.24 31.40 2.53
CA ALA A 667 22.20 32.41 1.49
C ALA A 667 23.35 32.19 0.49
N THR A 668 23.06 32.21 -0.80
CA THR A 668 24.05 32.07 -1.87
C THR A 668 24.85 33.38 -2.05
N SER A 669 25.73 33.41 -3.06
CA SER A 669 26.41 34.64 -3.49
C SER A 669 25.45 35.72 -4.06
N GLY A 670 24.22 35.34 -4.42
CA GLY A 670 23.22 36.15 -5.14
C GLY A 670 22.05 36.67 -4.30
N PRO A 671 22.30 37.14 -3.06
CA PRO A 671 21.39 37.09 -1.89
C PRO A 671 20.12 36.21 -2.02
N GLU A 672 20.24 35.01 -2.55
CA GLU A 672 19.15 34.05 -2.73
C GLU A 672 19.26 32.96 -1.66
N LEU A 673 18.15 32.41 -1.19
CA LEU A 673 18.16 31.30 -0.25
C LEU A 673 18.13 29.95 -0.99
N ARG A 674 18.85 28.99 -0.41
CA ARG A 674 18.80 27.57 -0.75
C ARG A 674 18.61 26.77 0.53
N ALA A 675 17.99 25.61 0.45
CA ALA A 675 17.78 24.66 1.52
C ALA A 675 18.38 23.31 1.12
N ALA A 676 19.20 22.71 1.99
CA ALA A 676 19.67 21.35 1.81
C ALA A 676 18.84 20.42 2.72
N PHE A 677 18.17 19.43 2.13
CA PHE A 677 17.42 18.40 2.83
C PHE A 677 18.31 17.21 3.19
N SER A 678 18.12 16.62 4.38
CA SER A 678 18.83 15.43 4.85
C SER A 678 18.06 14.74 5.97
N GLY A 679 18.56 13.59 6.44
CA GLY A 679 17.91 12.75 7.45
C GLY A 679 17.16 11.59 6.81
N LEU A 680 16.30 11.87 5.83
CA LEU A 680 15.63 10.88 5.00
C LEU A 680 16.23 10.89 3.58
N THR A 681 16.44 9.73 2.98
CA THR A 681 16.83 9.60 1.56
C THR A 681 15.58 9.71 0.70
N LEU A 682 15.57 10.59 -0.29
CA LEU A 682 14.48 10.72 -1.25
C LEU A 682 14.91 10.13 -2.61
N LEU A 683 13.93 9.67 -3.37
CA LEU A 683 14.06 9.11 -4.71
C LEU A 683 13.66 10.16 -5.75
N THR A 684 14.49 10.37 -6.75
CA THR A 684 14.14 11.11 -7.98
C THR A 684 13.72 10.07 -9.03
N PRO A 685 12.44 10.00 -9.43
CA PRO A 685 11.96 9.08 -10.45
C PRO A 685 12.64 9.27 -11.80
N ASP A 686 12.65 8.25 -12.65
CA ASP A 686 13.10 8.41 -14.03
C ASP A 686 12.27 9.48 -14.75
N GLY A 687 12.94 10.26 -15.61
CA GLY A 687 12.35 11.41 -16.28
C GLY A 687 12.26 12.70 -15.44
N GLU A 688 12.42 12.63 -14.12
CA GLU A 688 12.49 13.80 -13.24
C GLU A 688 13.95 14.19 -12.94
N THR A 689 14.22 15.49 -12.76
CA THR A 689 15.58 15.98 -12.48
C THR A 689 15.71 16.95 -11.31
N GLU A 690 14.60 17.53 -10.88
CA GLU A 690 14.58 18.59 -9.85
C GLU A 690 13.58 18.30 -8.74
N VAL A 691 12.92 17.14 -8.72
CA VAL A 691 11.94 16.78 -7.70
C VAL A 691 12.21 15.37 -7.19
N SER A 692 12.24 15.23 -5.86
CA SER A 692 12.45 13.96 -5.19
C SER A 692 11.33 13.67 -4.19
N TYR A 693 11.02 12.39 -4.01
CA TYR A 693 9.91 11.91 -3.22
C TYR A 693 10.35 10.85 -2.22
N GLY A 694 9.56 10.63 -1.18
CA GLY A 694 9.80 9.53 -0.27
C GLY A 694 8.86 9.54 0.90
N TYR A 695 8.94 8.49 1.69
CA TYR A 695 8.15 8.33 2.89
C TYR A 695 9.01 8.00 4.10
N ASP A 696 8.51 8.35 5.27
CA ASP A 696 8.93 7.77 6.54
C ASP A 696 7.93 6.69 7.02
N SER A 697 8.24 6.03 8.14
CA SER A 697 7.42 4.98 8.75
C SER A 697 6.13 5.50 9.37
N MET A 698 5.97 6.83 9.54
CA MET A 698 4.67 7.44 9.87
C MET A 698 3.71 7.35 8.67
N GLY A 699 4.25 7.14 7.46
CA GLY A 699 3.54 7.30 6.21
C GLY A 699 3.35 8.76 5.82
N ALA A 700 4.19 9.66 6.33
CA ALA A 700 4.25 11.04 5.84
C ALA A 700 4.96 11.07 4.49
N PHE A 701 4.35 11.71 3.50
CA PHE A 701 4.90 11.78 2.15
C PHE A 701 5.66 13.08 1.92
N TYR A 702 6.93 12.97 1.55
CA TYR A 702 7.84 14.09 1.32
C TYR A 702 7.94 14.37 -0.17
N THR A 703 7.86 15.64 -0.54
CA THR A 703 8.15 16.14 -1.89
C THR A 703 9.14 17.29 -1.76
N PHE A 704 10.35 17.11 -2.27
CA PHE A 704 11.41 18.10 -2.24
C PHE A 704 11.74 18.56 -3.66
N SER A 705 11.58 19.85 -3.93
CA SER A 705 11.82 20.47 -5.24
C SER A 705 13.06 21.37 -5.18
N GLU A 706 14.00 21.16 -6.09
CA GLU A 706 15.30 21.84 -6.20
C GLU A 706 15.47 22.56 -7.55
N PRO A 707 14.58 23.52 -7.88
CA PRO A 707 14.64 24.21 -9.17
C PRO A 707 15.96 24.98 -9.34
N ALA A 708 16.60 24.85 -10.52
CA ALA A 708 17.96 25.39 -10.72
C ALA A 708 18.13 26.90 -10.46
N SER A 709 17.06 27.71 -10.57
CA SER A 709 17.12 29.18 -10.46
C SER A 709 16.12 29.78 -9.45
N ASP A 710 15.51 28.94 -8.61
CA ASP A 710 14.58 29.37 -7.57
C ASP A 710 14.94 28.69 -6.23
N PRO A 711 14.49 29.22 -5.08
CA PRO A 711 14.68 28.55 -3.80
C PRO A 711 13.98 27.18 -3.76
N ASP A 712 14.62 26.23 -3.10
CA ASP A 712 14.12 24.87 -2.89
C ASP A 712 12.86 24.84 -2.01
N GLU A 713 11.90 23.98 -2.31
CA GLU A 713 10.65 23.84 -1.57
C GLU A 713 10.51 22.43 -1.01
N LEU A 714 9.98 22.31 0.21
CA LEU A 714 9.62 21.03 0.82
C LEU A 714 8.13 21.03 1.12
N THR A 715 7.42 19.99 0.71
CA THR A 715 6.06 19.68 1.16
C THR A 715 6.07 18.32 1.84
N ILE A 716 5.43 18.23 3.00
CA ILE A 716 5.23 16.98 3.74
C ILE A 716 3.74 16.81 3.97
N ALA A 717 3.13 15.81 3.32
CA ALA A 717 1.77 15.40 3.63
C ALA A 717 1.80 14.59 4.93
N TYR A 718 1.61 15.29 6.06
CA TYR A 718 1.77 14.74 7.41
C TYR A 718 0.44 14.18 7.93
N PRO A 719 0.38 12.91 8.35
CA PRO A 719 -0.88 12.28 8.74
C PRO A 719 -1.21 12.45 10.23
N GLU A 720 -2.51 12.48 10.56
CA GLU A 720 -3.01 12.55 11.93
C GLU A 720 -2.70 11.27 12.72
N ASN A 721 -2.70 10.11 12.08
CA ASN A 721 -2.22 8.86 12.68
C ASN A 721 -1.25 8.20 11.72
N GLN A 722 -0.43 7.27 12.22
CA GLN A 722 0.44 6.48 11.37
C GLN A 722 -0.36 5.79 10.26
N ARG A 723 0.10 5.93 9.00
CA ARG A 723 -0.47 5.21 7.87
C ARG A 723 0.15 3.82 7.75
N LEU A 724 -0.65 2.77 7.91
CA LEU A 724 -0.16 1.39 7.96
C LEU A 724 -0.42 0.63 6.65
N PRO A 725 0.58 -0.04 6.07
CA PRO A 725 0.37 -0.98 4.97
C PRO A 725 -0.74 -2.01 5.20
N GLN A 726 -1.60 -2.19 4.20
CA GLN A 726 -2.68 -3.18 4.19
C GLN A 726 -2.30 -4.35 3.29
N VAL A 727 -1.43 -5.23 3.78
CA VAL A 727 -1.01 -6.45 3.07
C VAL A 727 -1.82 -7.64 3.58
N TYR A 728 -2.46 -8.38 2.68
CA TYR A 728 -3.29 -9.53 3.01
C TYR A 728 -2.68 -10.82 2.47
N ILE A 729 -2.73 -11.89 3.25
CA ILE A 729 -2.57 -13.26 2.74
C ILE A 729 -3.97 -13.83 2.56
N THR A 730 -4.29 -14.23 1.34
CA THR A 730 -5.64 -14.66 0.96
C THR A 730 -5.66 -16.09 0.45
N SER A 731 -6.78 -16.78 0.60
CA SER A 731 -7.02 -18.09 -0.01
C SER A 731 -8.40 -18.15 -0.66
N GLY A 732 -8.51 -18.90 -1.75
CA GLY A 732 -9.73 -19.00 -2.54
C GLY A 732 -10.17 -17.66 -3.16
N ALA A 733 -11.48 -17.50 -3.37
CA ALA A 733 -12.02 -16.28 -3.96
C ALA A 733 -12.17 -15.16 -2.93
N THR A 734 -11.56 -14.01 -3.20
CA THR A 734 -11.68 -12.78 -2.40
C THR A 734 -12.39 -11.67 -3.17
N THR A 735 -13.00 -10.75 -2.43
CA THR A 735 -13.59 -9.52 -2.98
C THR A 735 -13.10 -8.33 -2.17
N THR A 736 -12.52 -7.35 -2.84
CA THR A 736 -12.08 -6.09 -2.22
C THR A 736 -13.17 -5.04 -2.34
N ALA A 737 -13.49 -4.38 -1.24
CA ALA A 737 -14.44 -3.26 -1.22
C ALA A 737 -13.81 -2.07 -0.51
N ALA A 738 -13.84 -0.90 -1.16
CA ALA A 738 -13.52 0.37 -0.54
C ALA A 738 -14.80 1.04 -0.03
N SER A 739 -14.72 1.69 1.11
CA SER A 739 -15.81 2.47 1.69
C SER A 739 -15.23 3.73 2.30
N ALA A 740 -15.65 4.90 1.81
CA ALA A 740 -15.32 6.18 2.42
C ALA A 740 -16.27 6.44 3.60
N SER A 741 -15.70 6.80 4.75
CA SER A 741 -16.46 7.20 5.95
C SER A 741 -16.00 8.57 6.45
N GLY A 742 -16.88 9.31 7.11
CA GLY A 742 -16.56 10.65 7.65
C GLY A 742 -17.14 11.82 6.84
N ASN A 743 -16.47 12.97 6.91
CA ASN A 743 -16.96 14.24 6.35
C ASN A 743 -16.76 14.32 4.82
N MET A 744 -17.63 13.63 4.07
CA MET A 744 -17.68 13.76 2.62
C MET A 744 -18.21 15.14 2.23
N VAL A 745 -17.37 15.94 1.57
CA VAL A 745 -17.70 17.29 1.12
C VAL A 745 -18.07 17.24 -0.36
N ALA A 746 -19.12 17.95 -0.74
CA ALA A 746 -19.49 18.05 -2.15
C ALA A 746 -18.42 18.84 -2.92
N VAL A 747 -18.01 18.33 -4.08
CA VAL A 747 -17.06 19.05 -4.95
C VAL A 747 -17.74 20.31 -5.49
N GLU A 748 -17.04 21.43 -5.44
CA GLU A 748 -17.52 22.66 -6.07
C GLU A 748 -17.28 22.59 -7.58
N VAL A 749 -18.36 22.55 -8.38
CA VAL A 749 -18.29 22.58 -9.85
C VAL A 749 -18.66 23.98 -10.34
N VAL A 750 -17.67 24.73 -10.85
CA VAL A 750 -17.84 26.11 -11.32
C VAL A 750 -17.49 26.22 -12.80
N ASP A 751 -18.46 26.60 -13.63
CA ASP A 751 -18.27 26.88 -15.07
C ASP A 751 -17.53 25.78 -15.86
N ALA A 752 -17.79 24.51 -15.52
CA ALA A 752 -17.01 23.38 -16.02
C ALA A 752 -17.68 22.58 -17.16
N THR A 753 -18.81 23.03 -17.70
CA THR A 753 -19.54 22.28 -18.75
C THR A 753 -19.26 22.84 -20.14
N LYS A 754 -18.90 21.98 -21.10
CA LYS A 754 -18.66 22.32 -22.51
C LYS A 754 -19.36 21.34 -23.45
N LEU A 755 -19.70 21.82 -24.64
CA LEU A 755 -20.00 20.95 -25.77
C LEU A 755 -18.70 20.38 -26.34
N ASP A 756 -18.77 19.18 -26.94
CA ASP A 756 -17.65 18.57 -27.68
C ASP A 756 -17.04 19.52 -28.73
N SER A 757 -17.86 20.34 -29.39
CA SER A 757 -17.45 21.37 -30.36
C SER A 757 -16.69 22.56 -29.76
N GLU A 758 -16.71 22.73 -28.44
CA GLU A 758 -15.99 23.77 -27.71
C GLU A 758 -14.64 23.28 -27.17
N VAL A 759 -14.35 21.98 -27.27
CA VAL A 759 -13.10 21.37 -26.80
C VAL A 759 -12.11 21.27 -27.96
N ALA A 760 -11.00 22.00 -27.86
CA ALA A 760 -10.01 22.06 -28.94
C ALA A 760 -8.98 20.92 -28.91
N SER A 761 -8.77 20.28 -27.76
CA SER A 761 -7.82 19.18 -27.57
C SER A 761 -8.22 18.34 -26.35
N VAL A 762 -8.17 17.02 -26.51
CA VAL A 762 -8.49 16.06 -25.43
C VAL A 762 -7.41 15.97 -24.35
N SER A 763 -6.21 16.49 -24.62
CA SER A 763 -5.07 16.46 -23.70
C SER A 763 -4.81 17.77 -22.97
N ALA A 764 -5.52 18.85 -23.30
CA ALA A 764 -5.22 20.18 -22.76
C ALA A 764 -5.56 20.34 -21.26
N GLN A 765 -6.49 19.53 -20.74
CA GLN A 765 -6.98 19.57 -19.37
C GLN A 765 -7.70 18.27 -19.02
N ASN A 766 -8.03 18.07 -17.74
CA ASN A 766 -8.80 16.90 -17.34
C ASN A 766 -10.23 16.94 -17.89
N LEU A 767 -10.75 15.81 -18.36
CA LEU A 767 -12.07 15.71 -18.99
C LEU A 767 -12.92 14.59 -18.38
N ILE A 768 -14.21 14.84 -18.16
CA ILE A 768 -15.24 13.81 -18.01
C ILE A 768 -16.14 13.89 -19.23
N VAL A 769 -15.96 12.93 -20.14
CA VAL A 769 -16.62 12.90 -21.45
C VAL A 769 -17.82 11.99 -21.38
N VAL A 770 -19.02 12.55 -21.54
CA VAL A 770 -20.28 11.83 -21.38
C VAL A 770 -20.95 11.67 -22.75
N GLY A 771 -21.26 10.42 -23.09
CA GLY A 771 -21.86 10.02 -24.36
C GLY A 771 -20.86 9.31 -25.30
N GLY A 772 -21.38 8.37 -26.08
CA GLY A 772 -20.59 7.58 -27.02
C GLY A 772 -20.09 8.37 -28.24
N PRO A 773 -19.13 7.82 -29.00
CA PRO A 773 -18.44 8.51 -30.08
C PRO A 773 -19.34 8.84 -31.28
N CYS A 774 -20.53 8.22 -31.38
CA CYS A 774 -21.51 8.55 -32.41
C CYS A 774 -22.12 9.95 -32.26
N VAL A 775 -22.12 10.49 -31.05
CA VAL A 775 -22.79 11.76 -30.73
C VAL A 775 -21.88 12.77 -30.04
N ASN A 776 -20.66 12.36 -29.68
CA ASN A 776 -19.65 13.16 -29.01
C ASN A 776 -18.29 13.00 -29.73
N SER A 777 -17.83 14.05 -30.42
CA SER A 777 -16.58 14.01 -31.20
C SER A 777 -15.34 13.84 -30.34
N VAL A 778 -15.37 14.33 -29.10
CA VAL A 778 -14.27 14.15 -28.14
C VAL A 778 -14.18 12.68 -27.69
N ALA A 779 -15.32 12.00 -27.49
CA ALA A 779 -15.33 10.56 -27.22
C ALA A 779 -14.79 9.76 -28.41
N ALA A 780 -15.09 10.18 -29.65
CA ALA A 780 -14.53 9.56 -30.86
C ALA A 780 -13.01 9.72 -30.91
N GLU A 781 -12.49 10.91 -30.60
CA GLU A 781 -11.05 11.17 -30.57
C GLU A 781 -10.33 10.30 -29.52
N LEU A 782 -10.87 10.20 -28.30
CA LEU A 782 -10.33 9.34 -27.24
C LEU A 782 -10.27 7.87 -27.66
N LEU A 783 -11.25 7.39 -28.42
CA LEU A 783 -11.31 6.02 -28.92
C LEU A 783 -10.55 5.80 -30.24
N GLY A 784 -9.74 6.78 -30.69
CA GLY A 784 -8.93 6.63 -31.90
C GLY A 784 -9.68 6.88 -33.21
N ASN A 785 -10.83 7.57 -33.16
CA ASN A 785 -11.70 7.90 -34.29
C ASN A 785 -12.14 6.67 -35.11
N PRO A 786 -12.85 5.70 -34.49
CA PRO A 786 -13.28 4.50 -35.18
C PRO A 786 -14.23 4.83 -36.33
N VAL A 787 -14.13 4.07 -37.43
CA VAL A 787 -15.02 4.23 -38.60
C VAL A 787 -16.45 3.85 -38.23
N ASP A 788 -16.61 2.80 -37.42
CA ASP A 788 -17.86 2.44 -36.78
C ASP A 788 -17.88 3.00 -35.34
N CYS A 789 -18.69 4.02 -35.10
CA CYS A 789 -18.81 4.63 -33.78
C CYS A 789 -19.51 3.73 -32.74
N THR A 790 -19.95 2.54 -33.11
CA THR A 790 -20.47 1.53 -32.17
C THR A 790 -19.44 0.44 -31.85
N GLU A 791 -18.27 0.49 -32.48
CA GLU A 791 -17.17 -0.46 -32.25
C GLU A 791 -16.76 -0.46 -30.77
N GLY A 792 -16.70 -1.66 -30.18
CA GLY A 792 -16.44 -1.84 -28.75
C GLY A 792 -17.65 -1.67 -27.82
N PHE A 793 -18.82 -1.26 -28.30
CA PHE A 793 -20.02 -1.13 -27.47
C PHE A 793 -21.00 -2.29 -27.67
N THR A 794 -21.39 -2.94 -26.57
CA THR A 794 -22.40 -3.99 -26.56
C THR A 794 -23.76 -3.43 -26.15
N ALA A 795 -24.83 -3.78 -26.87
CA ALA A 795 -26.19 -3.32 -26.54
C ALA A 795 -26.61 -3.73 -25.12
N GLY A 796 -27.14 -2.76 -24.36
CA GLY A 796 -27.53 -2.94 -22.95
C GLY A 796 -26.40 -2.76 -21.94
N LYS A 797 -25.18 -2.46 -22.42
CA LYS A 797 -24.01 -2.22 -21.58
C LYS A 797 -23.46 -0.81 -21.75
N ALA A 798 -22.81 -0.35 -20.70
CA ALA A 798 -22.05 0.89 -20.70
C ALA A 798 -20.60 0.64 -20.29
N ARG A 799 -19.73 1.51 -20.76
CA ARG A 799 -18.29 1.48 -20.56
C ARG A 799 -17.87 2.76 -19.85
N VAL A 800 -17.05 2.58 -18.82
CA VAL A 800 -16.33 3.68 -18.16
C VAL A 800 -14.85 3.41 -18.35
N LYS A 801 -14.11 4.34 -18.95
CA LYS A 801 -12.70 4.14 -19.32
C LYS A 801 -11.87 5.39 -19.03
N LEU A 802 -10.74 5.20 -18.38
CA LEU A 802 -9.72 6.23 -18.17
C LEU A 802 -8.71 6.25 -19.32
N PHE A 803 -8.29 7.46 -19.65
CA PHE A 803 -7.24 7.75 -20.63
C PHE A 803 -6.27 8.72 -19.97
N GLU A 804 -4.99 8.39 -20.06
CA GLU A 804 -3.92 9.27 -19.61
C GLU A 804 -3.30 9.98 -20.80
N ASN A 805 -3.07 11.27 -20.66
CA ASN A 805 -2.31 12.04 -21.62
C ASN A 805 -0.87 12.18 -21.16
N ALA A 806 0.06 12.25 -22.13
CA ALA A 806 1.51 12.35 -21.86
C ALA A 806 1.95 13.59 -21.04
N ASN A 807 1.04 14.51 -20.73
CA ASN A 807 1.29 15.70 -19.91
C ASN A 807 0.69 15.58 -18.49
N GLY A 808 0.22 14.40 -18.09
CA GLY A 808 -0.35 14.14 -16.77
C GLY A 808 -1.84 14.46 -16.63
N ASN A 809 -2.51 14.99 -17.67
CA ASN A 809 -3.96 15.21 -17.64
C ASN A 809 -4.73 13.90 -17.90
N VAL A 810 -5.83 13.69 -17.19
CA VAL A 810 -6.67 12.48 -17.30
C VAL A 810 -8.02 12.76 -17.97
N ALA A 811 -8.49 11.84 -18.80
CA ALA A 811 -9.83 11.87 -19.38
C ALA A 811 -10.61 10.60 -19.01
N MET A 812 -11.82 10.76 -18.49
CA MET A 812 -12.75 9.67 -18.19
C MET A 812 -13.89 9.67 -19.20
N LEU A 813 -13.98 8.62 -20.01
CA LEU A 813 -15.12 8.36 -20.89
C LEU A 813 -16.22 7.65 -20.11
N VAL A 814 -17.45 8.15 -20.22
CA VAL A 814 -18.68 7.54 -19.71
C VAL A 814 -19.65 7.39 -20.87
N ALA A 815 -19.72 6.18 -21.45
CA ALA A 815 -20.47 5.95 -22.68
C ALA A 815 -21.16 4.60 -22.65
N GLY A 816 -22.44 4.57 -23.00
CA GLY A 816 -23.18 3.35 -23.26
C GLY A 816 -23.60 3.21 -24.72
N TYR A 817 -24.01 1.99 -25.09
CA TYR A 817 -24.48 1.71 -26.45
C TYR A 817 -25.66 2.63 -26.85
N MET A 818 -26.54 2.93 -25.89
CA MET A 818 -27.56 3.98 -26.00
C MET A 818 -27.49 4.97 -24.84
N GLY A 819 -28.17 6.11 -24.96
CA GLY A 819 -28.20 7.13 -23.90
C GLY A 819 -28.80 6.65 -22.57
N THR A 820 -29.66 5.62 -22.57
CA THR A 820 -30.14 4.98 -21.34
C THR A 820 -29.03 4.29 -20.57
N ASP A 821 -28.11 3.66 -21.30
CA ASP A 821 -26.99 2.90 -20.76
C ASP A 821 -25.91 3.89 -20.28
N THR A 822 -25.67 4.96 -21.04
CA THR A 822 -24.83 6.11 -20.62
C THR A 822 -25.33 6.70 -19.29
N ARG A 823 -26.64 6.87 -19.14
CA ARG A 823 -27.22 7.38 -17.90
C ARG A 823 -27.18 6.38 -16.75
N LEU A 824 -27.29 5.08 -17.03
CA LEU A 824 -27.06 4.05 -16.02
C LEU A 824 -25.64 4.17 -15.47
N ALA A 825 -24.63 4.24 -16.34
CA ALA A 825 -23.24 4.43 -15.94
C ALA A 825 -23.05 5.72 -15.13
N GLY A 826 -23.63 6.85 -15.57
CA GLY A 826 -23.58 8.10 -14.81
C GLY A 826 -24.15 7.98 -13.40
N LYS A 827 -25.24 7.21 -13.21
CA LYS A 827 -25.81 6.95 -11.88
C LYS A 827 -24.99 5.97 -11.04
N VAL A 828 -24.32 5.00 -11.66
CA VAL A 828 -23.39 4.12 -10.95
C VAL A 828 -22.20 4.92 -10.45
N ILE A 829 -21.60 5.77 -11.29
CA ILE A 829 -20.54 6.70 -10.87
C ILE A 829 -21.03 7.62 -9.74
N ALA A 830 -22.26 8.14 -9.84
CA ALA A 830 -22.83 9.04 -8.83
C ALA A 830 -23.12 8.38 -7.46
N HIS A 831 -23.33 7.06 -7.41
CA HIS A 831 -23.82 6.38 -6.19
C HIS A 831 -22.95 5.23 -5.69
N ARG A 832 -22.10 4.68 -6.55
CA ARG A 832 -21.32 3.44 -6.36
C ARG A 832 -19.91 3.59 -6.96
N SER A 833 -19.36 4.81 -7.00
CA SER A 833 -18.00 5.04 -7.53
C SER A 833 -16.92 4.23 -6.82
N ALA A 834 -17.10 3.93 -5.53
CA ALA A 834 -16.19 3.11 -4.73
C ALA A 834 -16.06 1.65 -5.19
N GLU A 835 -16.93 1.20 -6.11
CA GLU A 835 -16.89 -0.13 -6.72
C GLU A 835 -16.21 -0.13 -8.09
N LEU A 836 -15.74 1.02 -8.57
CA LEU A 836 -14.99 1.14 -9.82
C LEU A 836 -13.49 0.96 -9.51
N SER A 837 -12.81 0.14 -10.29
CA SER A 837 -11.36 -0.09 -10.19
C SER A 837 -10.78 -0.42 -11.56
N GLY A 838 -9.45 -0.32 -11.70
CA GLY A 838 -8.77 -0.49 -12.97
C GLY A 838 -8.92 0.72 -13.90
N THR A 839 -8.41 0.58 -15.12
CA THR A 839 -8.49 1.64 -16.16
C THR A 839 -9.79 1.60 -16.96
N GLU A 840 -10.55 0.50 -16.89
CA GLU A 840 -11.77 0.30 -17.66
C GLU A 840 -12.73 -0.68 -16.96
N VAL A 841 -14.03 -0.34 -16.93
CA VAL A 841 -15.10 -1.22 -16.45
C VAL A 841 -16.30 -1.23 -17.38
N GLU A 842 -17.05 -2.32 -17.35
CA GLU A 842 -18.33 -2.50 -18.03
C GLU A 842 -19.48 -2.58 -17.02
N ILE A 843 -20.57 -1.87 -17.32
CA ILE A 843 -21.75 -1.72 -16.47
C ILE A 843 -22.97 -2.22 -17.23
N GLU A 844 -23.70 -3.16 -16.64
CA GLU A 844 -24.95 -3.71 -17.19
C GLU A 844 -26.04 -3.68 -16.11
N GLY A 845 -27.29 -3.37 -16.49
CA GLY A 845 -28.43 -3.39 -15.56
C GLY A 845 -29.57 -2.46 -15.98
N THR A 846 -30.50 -2.19 -15.05
CA THR A 846 -31.66 -1.31 -15.33
C THR A 846 -31.70 -0.08 -14.41
N THR A 847 -31.08 -0.16 -13.24
CA THR A 847 -30.98 0.87 -12.21
C THR A 847 -29.56 0.85 -11.62
N TYR A 848 -29.13 1.92 -10.96
CA TYR A 848 -27.79 1.91 -10.34
C TYR A 848 -27.67 0.85 -9.22
N SER A 849 -28.79 0.46 -8.59
CA SER A 849 -28.81 -0.48 -7.47
C SER A 849 -28.74 -1.97 -7.89
N ASP A 850 -29.21 -2.31 -9.10
CA ASP A 850 -29.15 -3.67 -9.63
C ASP A 850 -28.05 -3.85 -10.68
N ALA A 851 -27.31 -2.77 -10.99
CA ALA A 851 -26.23 -2.83 -11.96
C ALA A 851 -25.08 -3.73 -11.50
N THR A 852 -24.57 -4.54 -12.43
CA THR A 852 -23.33 -5.30 -12.28
C THR A 852 -22.17 -4.49 -12.86
N ILE A 853 -21.07 -4.41 -12.13
CA ILE A 853 -19.81 -3.77 -12.54
C ILE A 853 -18.80 -4.90 -12.72
N GLY A 854 -18.14 -4.97 -13.87
CA GLY A 854 -17.17 -6.02 -14.15
C GLY A 854 -16.08 -5.56 -15.11
N ALA A 855 -15.05 -6.40 -15.26
CA ALA A 855 -14.00 -6.19 -16.25
C ALA A 855 -14.59 -6.17 -17.68
N PRO A 856 -13.99 -5.42 -18.61
CA PRO A 856 -14.47 -5.32 -19.98
C PRO A 856 -14.49 -6.69 -20.68
N THR A 857 -15.58 -6.99 -21.39
CA THR A 857 -15.69 -8.24 -22.16
C THR A 857 -14.72 -8.19 -23.35
N THR A 858 -13.76 -9.11 -23.44
CA THR A 858 -12.86 -9.21 -24.60
C THR A 858 -13.64 -9.67 -25.82
N VAL A 859 -13.82 -8.77 -26.79
CA VAL A 859 -14.36 -9.12 -28.11
C VAL A 859 -13.21 -9.71 -28.92
N VAL A 860 -13.14 -11.03 -29.01
CA VAL A 860 -12.16 -11.72 -29.86
C VAL A 860 -12.45 -11.34 -31.32
N GLU A 861 -11.53 -10.64 -31.95
CA GLU A 861 -11.60 -10.29 -33.36
C GLU A 861 -11.61 -11.60 -34.18
N GLU A 862 -12.71 -11.86 -34.90
CA GLU A 862 -12.83 -13.02 -35.75
C GLU A 862 -11.82 -12.88 -36.91
N VAL A 863 -10.73 -13.64 -36.86
CA VAL A 863 -9.75 -13.70 -37.95
C VAL A 863 -10.46 -14.28 -39.18
N VAL A 864 -10.89 -13.40 -40.08
CA VAL A 864 -11.39 -13.79 -41.40
C VAL A 864 -10.18 -14.27 -42.22
N VAL A 865 -10.06 -15.58 -42.34
CA VAL A 865 -9.09 -16.21 -43.25
C VAL A 865 -9.59 -16.01 -44.69
N GLU A 866 -8.88 -15.23 -45.51
CA GLU A 866 -9.02 -15.26 -46.98
C GLU A 866 -8.38 -16.52 -47.59
#